data_AF-A0A353W4K5-F1
#
_entry.id   AF-A0A353W4K5-F1
#
_cell.length_a   1.000
_cell.length_b   1.000
_cell.length_c   1.000
_cell.angle_alpha   90.00
_cell.angle_beta   90.00
_cell.angle_gamma   90.00
#
_symmetry.space_group_name_H-M   'P 1'
#
loop_
_entity.id
_entity.type
_entity.pdbx_description
1 polymer ?
#
loop_
_entity_poly.entity_id
_entity_poly.type
_entity_poly.pdbx_seq_one_letter_code
_entity_poly.pdbx_strand_id
1 'polypeptide(L)'
;KGWLGVRLTPQDRKLTESEYLDLFEKQDDAHKSILKKMFKRTKDGSKILDTKALHELNDHQATLLSDCFLGTIYDIPWGTGNKTFIREIFDFCHNNTDKNFFNDYLQPFFYEALNTKRNNHYYKRFNCKIPFLNGGLFEPLEDYHWKDVDFNIPNHLFSNSSLNNREADGILDIFDRFNFTINEDEPLEKEVAIDPEMLGKIFENLLEVNDRKSKGAFYTPREIVHYMCQESLINYLVNEVKVPYDDIKEFIIYGDLIKDSDSRSGVGYGRDLTIKQSVLDNIVEIDEALSNVRVADPAVGSGAFPLGILNEIVRARNNITDYLIKKDKEGAFGTKYGETFIRRRRSTYKMKWETIKNCIFAVDIEPSAVDIAKLRLWLSVVVEQEIDEENPEPHPLPNLDMNIHVGNSLIDEYEGIKLFDETILQKQKKAFEEKTKGNLKKETTQLSFLLDHSDDLLKEMYSFQDKYFDEENEDEKKRIKSKIDKTRDELIRYKLRKDGNEEKLSKYESSLKNKIKPYFIWELEFARIFQEKGGFDIVIGNPPYVQIKKLDSKNQISKMNYETFSLSTDLYCIFFERADKLLRNNGIGCFITSNKWLKSDYGNMLRNYFAKNTQPLLLIDFGGVKIFETASVDTSIFVWNNTREKKNFRYQYIKNIADYPIKPKVVDVEFSKDVPWIIVSESINKIKDKIEDKGKKLTEWDVNFHYGILTGANPAFIIDKSTKEELSANNTEIENLIVPIYRGKDIGRYSAKFEEVYLINTHNGVKKLSIPPVMLGSKHKKLIDYFGKFGEKFKVRGEQGDNWFNLRNCAYINIFKQPKIIYADIVQNQGRFYYDENGYFTNDTAFIIHGKRHLKYLTGVLNSRIASFAYRNFYSGLFLGESGVRYKKEFLGKLPIPYPDEKTENKIEFIVTQILKAKKENLSTDTSVLEAKIDKLIYELYGLTEEEIKIVEGI
;
A
#
# COMPACT_ATOMS: atom_id res chain seq x y z
N LYS A 1 -14.78 -9.67 26.57
CA LYS A 1 -15.86 -10.67 26.36
C LYS A 1 -16.11 -11.62 27.54
N GLY A 2 -15.32 -11.62 28.63
CA GLY A 2 -15.59 -12.48 29.79
C GLY A 2 -15.36 -13.97 29.52
N TRP A 3 -14.49 -14.29 28.56
CA TRP A 3 -14.17 -15.68 28.19
C TRP A 3 -13.04 -16.27 29.03
N LEU A 4 -12.23 -15.46 29.70
CA LEU A 4 -11.11 -15.95 30.49
C LEU A 4 -11.49 -16.03 31.96
N GLY A 5 -11.00 -17.05 32.67
CA GLY A 5 -11.29 -17.24 34.09
C GLY A 5 -12.73 -17.66 34.39
N VAL A 6 -13.43 -18.29 33.44
CA VAL A 6 -14.78 -18.84 33.68
C VAL A 6 -14.67 -19.99 34.66
N ARG A 7 -15.49 -19.98 35.72
CA ARG A 7 -15.35 -20.92 36.83
C ARG A 7 -16.02 -22.25 36.50
N LEU A 8 -15.37 -23.33 36.92
CA LEU A 8 -15.90 -24.70 36.96
C LEU A 8 -15.72 -25.33 38.36
N THR A 9 -15.06 -24.64 39.27
CA THR A 9 -14.79 -25.11 40.64
C THR A 9 -15.10 -23.99 41.64
N PRO A 10 -15.27 -24.29 42.95
CA PRO A 10 -15.57 -23.29 43.97
C PRO A 10 -14.55 -22.15 44.03
N GLN A 11 -15.03 -20.91 44.19
CA GLN A 11 -14.21 -19.70 44.15
C GLN A 11 -13.12 -19.67 45.23
N ASP A 12 -13.45 -20.07 46.44
CA ASP A 12 -12.55 -20.16 47.59
C ASP A 12 -11.85 -21.53 47.69
N ARG A 13 -12.03 -22.39 46.66
CA ARG A 13 -11.53 -23.76 46.61
C ARG A 13 -12.02 -24.62 47.78
N LYS A 14 -13.13 -24.23 48.41
CA LYS A 14 -13.70 -24.87 49.59
C LYS A 14 -15.11 -25.38 49.27
N LEU A 15 -15.45 -26.53 49.82
CA LEU A 15 -16.77 -27.14 49.77
C LEU A 15 -17.22 -27.38 51.21
N THR A 16 -18.48 -27.08 51.53
CA THR A 16 -19.09 -27.56 52.76
C THR A 16 -19.16 -29.08 52.77
N GLU A 17 -19.29 -29.70 53.94
CA GLU A 17 -19.40 -31.16 54.04
C GLU A 17 -20.63 -31.69 53.28
N SER A 18 -21.73 -30.92 53.26
CA SER A 18 -22.94 -31.24 52.49
C SER A 18 -22.72 -31.16 50.98
N GLU A 19 -22.09 -30.10 50.47
CA GLU A 19 -21.82 -29.95 49.03
C GLU A 19 -20.85 -31.03 48.53
N TYR A 20 -19.83 -31.36 49.32
CA TYR A 20 -18.89 -32.43 48.97
C TYR A 20 -19.58 -33.78 48.92
N LEU A 21 -20.46 -34.11 49.88
CA LEU A 21 -21.18 -35.39 49.88
C LEU A 21 -22.16 -35.50 48.70
N ASP A 22 -22.91 -34.43 48.40
CA ASP A 22 -23.81 -34.40 47.25
C ASP A 22 -23.06 -34.58 45.92
N LEU A 23 -21.90 -33.91 45.76
CA LEU A 23 -21.00 -34.14 44.63
C LEU A 23 -20.46 -35.56 44.61
N PHE A 24 -20.04 -36.09 45.76
CA PHE A 24 -19.38 -37.39 45.87
C PHE A 24 -20.32 -38.57 45.60
N GLU A 25 -21.57 -38.52 46.05
CA GLU A 25 -22.53 -39.62 45.92
C GLU A 25 -22.99 -39.85 44.48
N LYS A 26 -23.08 -38.77 43.69
CA LYS A 26 -23.53 -38.77 42.28
C LYS A 26 -22.50 -39.35 41.30
N GLN A 27 -21.28 -39.64 41.74
CA GLN A 27 -20.14 -39.98 40.88
C GLN A 27 -19.81 -41.48 40.90
N ASP A 28 -19.15 -41.96 39.84
CA ASP A 28 -18.62 -43.33 39.78
C ASP A 28 -17.36 -43.50 40.65
N ASP A 29 -16.84 -44.74 40.73
CA ASP A 29 -15.68 -45.05 41.57
C ASP A 29 -14.39 -44.34 41.14
N ALA A 30 -14.21 -44.08 39.84
CA ALA A 30 -13.03 -43.39 39.32
C ALA A 30 -13.03 -41.91 39.73
N HIS A 31 -14.16 -41.23 39.57
CA HIS A 31 -14.37 -39.83 39.95
C HIS A 31 -14.31 -39.65 41.48
N LYS A 32 -14.91 -40.57 42.25
CA LYS A 32 -14.80 -40.62 43.72
C LYS A 32 -13.35 -40.72 44.19
N SER A 33 -12.53 -41.52 43.52
CA SER A 33 -11.11 -41.67 43.83
C SER A 33 -10.35 -40.35 43.67
N ILE A 34 -10.64 -39.61 42.60
CA ILE A 34 -10.05 -38.30 42.34
C ILE A 34 -10.50 -37.24 43.34
N LEU A 35 -11.81 -37.15 43.65
CA LEU A 35 -12.31 -36.21 44.66
C LEU A 35 -11.65 -36.43 46.04
N LYS A 36 -11.50 -37.70 46.46
CA LYS A 36 -10.79 -38.05 47.70
C LYS A 36 -9.32 -37.64 47.68
N LYS A 37 -8.65 -37.82 46.53
CA LYS A 37 -7.25 -37.43 46.35
C LYS A 37 -7.09 -35.91 46.41
N MET A 38 -8.05 -35.16 45.87
CA MET A 38 -7.95 -33.71 45.68
C MET A 38 -8.43 -32.86 46.86
N PHE A 39 -9.39 -33.34 47.66
CA PHE A 39 -9.97 -32.56 48.75
C PHE A 39 -9.56 -33.04 50.15
N LYS A 40 -8.96 -32.15 50.94
CA LYS A 40 -8.57 -32.41 52.34
C LYS A 40 -9.61 -31.84 53.31
N ARG A 41 -9.85 -32.55 54.42
CA ARG A 41 -10.77 -32.07 55.48
C ARG A 41 -10.10 -30.97 56.29
N THR A 42 -10.80 -29.86 56.50
CA THR A 42 -10.36 -28.74 57.34
C THR A 42 -10.90 -28.89 58.77
N LYS A 43 -10.42 -28.05 59.70
CA LYS A 43 -10.79 -28.12 61.14
C LYS A 43 -12.27 -27.86 61.41
N ASP A 44 -12.92 -27.11 60.54
CA ASP A 44 -14.35 -26.74 60.56
C ASP A 44 -15.25 -27.75 59.82
N GLY A 45 -14.73 -28.92 59.42
CA GLY A 45 -15.50 -30.01 58.81
C GLY A 45 -15.65 -29.93 57.29
N SER A 46 -15.47 -28.74 56.70
CA SER A 46 -15.45 -28.53 55.25
C SER A 46 -14.24 -29.20 54.55
N LYS A 47 -14.24 -29.16 53.23
CA LYS A 47 -13.24 -29.76 52.35
C LYS A 47 -12.57 -28.68 51.53
N ILE A 48 -11.24 -28.65 51.49
CA ILE A 48 -10.46 -27.68 50.70
C ILE A 48 -9.65 -28.41 49.63
N LEU A 49 -9.61 -27.84 48.43
CA LEU A 49 -8.83 -28.37 47.30
C LEU A 49 -7.32 -28.23 47.58
N ASP A 50 -6.59 -29.33 47.44
CA ASP A 50 -5.13 -29.35 47.56
C ASP A 50 -4.47 -28.84 46.26
N THR A 51 -3.97 -27.61 46.32
CA THR A 51 -3.30 -26.95 45.19
C THR A 51 -2.01 -27.65 44.74
N LYS A 52 -1.26 -28.27 45.65
CA LYS A 52 -0.04 -29.01 45.27
C LYS A 52 -0.41 -30.26 44.50
N ALA A 53 -1.39 -31.01 45.00
CA ALA A 53 -1.88 -32.22 44.35
C ALA A 53 -2.55 -31.93 42.99
N LEU A 54 -3.15 -30.75 42.83
CA LEU A 54 -3.74 -30.29 41.57
C LEU A 54 -2.70 -30.13 40.44
N HIS A 55 -1.52 -29.59 40.75
CA HIS A 55 -0.45 -29.41 39.77
C HIS A 55 0.23 -30.72 39.36
N GLU A 56 0.14 -31.76 40.20
CA GLU A 56 0.66 -33.10 39.92
C GLU A 56 -0.29 -33.98 39.09
N LEU A 57 -1.50 -33.49 38.78
CA LEU A 57 -2.44 -34.25 37.96
C LEU A 57 -1.96 -34.36 36.51
N ASN A 58 -2.03 -35.57 35.96
CA ASN A 58 -2.02 -35.75 34.51
C ASN A 58 -3.35 -35.28 33.89
N ASP A 59 -3.39 -35.12 32.58
CA ASP A 59 -4.54 -34.50 31.92
C ASP A 59 -5.82 -35.33 32.06
N HIS A 60 -5.71 -36.66 32.03
CA HIS A 60 -6.84 -37.56 32.27
C HIS A 60 -7.43 -37.38 33.69
N GLN A 61 -6.57 -37.28 34.71
CA GLN A 61 -7.01 -37.04 36.08
C GLN A 61 -7.61 -35.64 36.27
N ALA A 62 -7.10 -34.64 35.55
CA ALA A 62 -7.66 -33.30 35.55
C ALA A 62 -9.05 -33.28 34.89
N THR A 63 -9.27 -34.06 33.82
CA THR A 63 -10.59 -34.25 33.21
C THR A 63 -11.56 -34.89 34.20
N LEU A 64 -11.20 -36.02 34.84
CA LEU A 64 -12.03 -36.67 35.85
C LEU A 64 -12.39 -35.74 37.02
N LEU A 65 -11.46 -34.88 37.45
CA LEU A 65 -11.77 -33.87 38.47
C LEU A 65 -12.81 -32.87 37.96
N SER A 66 -12.64 -32.36 36.74
CA SER A 66 -13.54 -31.37 36.15
C SER A 66 -14.94 -31.91 35.85
N ASP A 67 -15.04 -33.18 35.44
CA ASP A 67 -16.30 -33.88 35.15
C ASP A 67 -17.22 -33.90 36.38
N CYS A 68 -16.63 -33.95 37.58
CA CYS A 68 -17.37 -33.94 38.84
C CYS A 68 -18.21 -32.66 39.04
N PHE A 69 -17.84 -31.56 38.40
CA PHE A 69 -18.47 -30.25 38.58
C PHE A 69 -19.40 -29.86 37.43
N LEU A 70 -19.47 -30.62 36.34
CA LEU A 70 -20.35 -30.31 35.20
C LEU A 70 -21.83 -30.34 35.60
N GLY A 71 -22.60 -29.35 35.12
CA GLY A 71 -24.03 -29.23 35.42
C GLY A 71 -24.36 -28.90 36.89
N THR A 72 -23.35 -28.52 37.69
CA THR A 72 -23.52 -28.09 39.09
C THR A 72 -23.61 -26.56 39.17
N ILE A 73 -23.87 -26.02 40.37
CA ILE A 73 -23.85 -24.57 40.61
C ILE A 73 -22.48 -23.91 40.35
N TYR A 74 -21.41 -24.71 40.28
CA TYR A 74 -20.05 -24.24 40.03
C TYR A 74 -19.70 -24.18 38.53
N ASP A 75 -20.52 -24.81 37.69
CA ASP A 75 -20.39 -24.81 36.23
C ASP A 75 -21.01 -23.53 35.66
N ILE A 76 -20.25 -22.44 35.69
CA ILE A 76 -20.78 -21.13 35.30
C ILE A 76 -20.75 -21.00 33.77
N PRO A 77 -21.80 -20.41 33.15
CA PRO A 77 -21.83 -20.14 31.72
C PRO A 77 -20.65 -19.29 31.22
N TRP A 78 -20.25 -19.51 29.97
CA TRP A 78 -19.27 -18.68 29.27
C TRP A 78 -19.74 -17.21 29.18
N GLY A 79 -18.78 -16.27 29.13
CA GLY A 79 -19.08 -14.83 29.13
C GLY A 79 -19.12 -14.18 30.52
N THR A 80 -19.13 -14.97 31.59
CA THR A 80 -19.12 -14.52 33.00
C THR A 80 -17.72 -14.37 33.60
N GLY A 81 -16.68 -14.72 32.84
CA GLY A 81 -15.29 -14.72 33.26
C GLY A 81 -14.75 -13.33 33.57
N ASN A 82 -13.63 -13.30 34.29
CA ASN A 82 -13.07 -12.05 34.77
C ASN A 82 -12.47 -11.22 33.63
N LYS A 83 -12.87 -9.94 33.54
CA LYS A 83 -12.32 -8.99 32.56
C LYS A 83 -10.87 -8.58 32.88
N THR A 84 -10.43 -8.69 34.13
CA THR A 84 -9.05 -8.41 34.58
C THR A 84 -8.23 -9.68 34.83
N PHE A 85 -8.62 -10.80 34.21
CA PHE A 85 -8.02 -12.12 34.48
C PHE A 85 -6.49 -12.16 34.38
N ILE A 86 -5.90 -11.58 33.33
CA ILE A 86 -4.43 -11.56 33.15
C ILE A 86 -3.74 -10.76 34.25
N ARG A 87 -4.34 -9.64 34.67
CA ARG A 87 -3.85 -8.81 35.79
C ARG A 87 -3.88 -9.59 37.10
N GLU A 88 -4.96 -10.32 37.39
CA GLU A 88 -5.04 -11.12 38.61
C GLU A 88 -4.02 -12.25 38.65
N ILE A 89 -3.75 -12.90 37.51
CA ILE A 89 -2.69 -13.92 37.43
C ILE A 89 -1.32 -13.27 37.68
N PHE A 90 -1.07 -12.09 37.10
CA PHE A 90 0.17 -11.35 37.35
C PHE A 90 0.34 -11.00 38.83
N ASP A 91 -0.69 -10.42 39.46
CA ASP A 91 -0.67 -10.04 40.87
C ASP A 91 -0.49 -11.26 41.77
N PHE A 92 -1.10 -12.40 41.41
CA PHE A 92 -0.88 -13.65 42.11
C PHE A 92 0.59 -14.10 42.01
N CYS A 93 1.16 -14.10 40.80
CA CYS A 93 2.55 -14.47 40.55
C CYS A 93 3.50 -13.56 41.34
N HIS A 94 3.33 -12.23 41.25
CA HIS A 94 4.19 -11.25 41.89
C HIS A 94 4.14 -11.28 43.42
N ASN A 95 2.94 -11.45 44.01
CA ASN A 95 2.77 -11.35 45.46
C ASN A 95 2.93 -12.68 46.20
N ASN A 96 2.75 -13.82 45.52
CA ASN A 96 2.66 -15.13 46.18
C ASN A 96 3.71 -16.14 45.71
N THR A 97 4.53 -15.81 44.71
CA THR A 97 5.52 -16.74 44.14
C THR A 97 6.83 -16.04 43.76
N ASP A 98 7.94 -16.78 43.74
CA ASP A 98 9.24 -16.31 43.24
C ASP A 98 9.44 -16.63 41.74
N LYS A 99 8.35 -16.78 41.00
CA LYS A 99 8.34 -17.25 39.61
C LYS A 99 8.42 -16.13 38.58
N ASN A 100 8.83 -16.48 37.36
CA ASN A 100 8.81 -15.55 36.24
C ASN A 100 7.42 -15.57 35.57
N PHE A 101 6.77 -14.41 35.46
CA PHE A 101 5.43 -14.33 34.91
C PHE A 101 5.36 -14.77 33.44
N PHE A 102 6.37 -14.46 32.64
CA PHE A 102 6.39 -14.84 31.23
C PHE A 102 6.56 -16.36 31.07
N ASN A 103 7.61 -16.94 31.65
CA ASN A 103 7.94 -18.37 31.49
C ASN A 103 6.94 -19.28 32.23
N ASP A 104 6.58 -18.97 33.47
CA ASP A 104 5.77 -19.88 34.30
C ASP A 104 4.26 -19.75 34.07
N TYR A 105 3.78 -18.60 33.59
CA TYR A 105 2.36 -18.31 33.44
C TYR A 105 1.96 -18.00 31.99
N LEU A 106 2.56 -17.01 31.33
CA LEU A 106 2.14 -16.60 29.97
C LEU A 106 2.47 -17.64 28.90
N GLN A 107 3.66 -18.23 28.91
CA GLN A 107 4.02 -19.26 27.93
C GLN A 107 3.10 -20.49 28.00
N PRO A 108 2.85 -21.12 29.18
CA PRO A 108 1.82 -22.14 29.30
C PRO A 108 0.42 -21.62 28.96
N PHE A 109 0.10 -20.37 29.25
CA PHE A 109 -1.21 -19.83 28.88
C PHE A 109 -1.40 -19.77 27.36
N PHE A 110 -0.41 -19.27 26.61
CA PHE A 110 -0.48 -19.19 25.16
C PHE A 110 -0.35 -20.59 24.52
N TYR A 111 0.77 -21.27 24.74
CA TYR A 111 1.14 -22.47 23.98
C TYR A 111 0.51 -23.77 24.49
N GLU A 112 -0.06 -23.79 25.69
CA GLU A 112 -0.78 -24.94 26.25
C GLU A 112 -2.27 -24.60 26.44
N ALA A 113 -2.62 -23.51 27.16
CA ALA A 113 -4.00 -23.21 27.54
C ALA A 113 -4.90 -22.83 26.35
N LEU A 114 -4.48 -21.89 25.51
CA LEU A 114 -5.25 -21.41 24.35
C LEU A 114 -5.08 -22.29 23.10
N ASN A 115 -4.02 -23.10 23.07
CA ASN A 115 -3.65 -23.93 21.92
C ASN A 115 -4.06 -25.41 22.03
N THR A 116 -4.50 -25.90 23.20
CA THR A 116 -4.92 -27.31 23.34
C THR A 116 -6.42 -27.44 23.61
N LYS A 117 -7.13 -28.20 22.77
CA LYS A 117 -8.54 -28.55 22.99
C LYS A 117 -8.68 -29.52 24.16
N ARG A 118 -9.61 -29.24 25.09
CA ARG A 118 -9.91 -30.06 26.28
C ARG A 118 -11.40 -30.32 26.34
N ASN A 119 -11.81 -31.51 26.80
CA ASN A 119 -13.23 -31.91 26.84
C ASN A 119 -14.16 -30.88 27.51
N ASN A 120 -13.76 -30.36 28.67
CA ASN A 120 -14.57 -29.40 29.44
C ASN A 120 -13.90 -28.01 29.54
N HIS A 121 -12.92 -27.75 28.69
CA HIS A 121 -12.09 -26.52 28.70
C HIS A 121 -11.31 -26.25 30.00
N TYR A 122 -11.36 -27.17 30.97
CA TYR A 122 -10.74 -27.01 32.28
C TYR A 122 -9.21 -27.01 32.18
N TYR A 123 -8.58 -25.94 32.67
CA TYR A 123 -7.14 -25.80 32.71
C TYR A 123 -6.64 -25.86 34.15
N LYS A 124 -6.00 -26.97 34.51
CA LYS A 124 -5.57 -27.30 35.89
C LYS A 124 -4.66 -26.25 36.52
N ARG A 125 -3.79 -25.58 35.75
CA ARG A 125 -2.84 -24.59 36.32
C ARG A 125 -3.55 -23.36 36.86
N PHE A 126 -4.63 -22.93 36.21
CA PHE A 126 -5.42 -21.76 36.62
C PHE A 126 -6.72 -22.15 37.33
N ASN A 127 -7.05 -23.44 37.39
CA ASN A 127 -8.22 -23.99 38.04
C ASN A 127 -9.54 -23.37 37.54
N CYS A 128 -9.62 -23.10 36.24
CA CYS A 128 -10.76 -22.48 35.58
C CYS A 128 -10.91 -23.01 34.15
N LYS A 129 -12.03 -22.71 33.49
CA LYS A 129 -12.18 -22.93 32.05
C LYS A 129 -11.39 -21.87 31.28
N ILE A 130 -10.67 -22.32 30.27
CA ILE A 130 -9.96 -21.49 29.29
C ILE A 130 -10.31 -22.01 27.91
N PRO A 131 -10.80 -21.15 26.99
CA PRO A 131 -11.25 -21.61 25.69
C PRO A 131 -10.05 -22.03 24.84
N PHE A 132 -10.28 -23.00 23.97
CA PHE A 132 -9.36 -23.26 22.87
C PHE A 132 -9.68 -22.29 21.73
N LEU A 133 -8.68 -21.50 21.31
CA LEU A 133 -8.87 -20.49 20.28
C LEU A 133 -8.22 -20.82 18.93
N ASN A 134 -7.35 -21.84 18.83
CA ASN A 134 -6.61 -22.32 17.64
C ASN A 134 -5.08 -22.14 17.76
N GLY A 135 -4.38 -23.25 17.55
CA GLY A 135 -3.15 -23.41 16.75
C GLY A 135 -2.46 -22.15 16.29
N GLY A 136 -2.80 -21.67 15.10
CA GLY A 136 -1.95 -20.74 14.35
C GLY A 136 -1.45 -19.51 15.11
N LEU A 137 -2.31 -18.80 15.86
CA LEU A 137 -1.91 -17.61 16.63
C LEU A 137 -1.10 -17.96 17.89
N PHE A 138 -1.47 -19.06 18.53
CA PHE A 138 -0.95 -19.49 19.82
C PHE A 138 0.01 -20.68 19.70
N GLU A 139 0.53 -20.91 18.49
CA GLU A 139 1.55 -21.90 18.20
C GLU A 139 2.92 -21.28 18.47
N PRO A 140 3.87 -22.05 19.02
CA PRO A 140 5.25 -21.59 19.12
C PRO A 140 5.79 -21.25 17.72
N LEU A 141 6.43 -20.09 17.59
CA LEU A 141 7.05 -19.69 16.34
C LEU A 141 8.20 -20.65 16.00
N GLU A 142 8.15 -21.22 14.79
CA GLU A 142 9.16 -22.15 14.27
C GLU A 142 9.42 -23.34 15.23
N ASP A 143 10.70 -23.69 15.41
CA ASP A 143 11.17 -24.78 16.27
C ASP A 143 11.43 -24.26 17.71
N TYR A 144 10.71 -23.23 18.17
CA TYR A 144 10.90 -22.67 19.51
C TYR A 144 10.44 -23.64 20.61
N HIS A 145 11.43 -24.26 21.26
CA HIS A 145 11.25 -25.16 22.39
C HIS A 145 10.98 -24.39 23.70
N TRP A 146 9.82 -23.75 23.80
CA TRP A 146 9.45 -22.91 24.96
C TRP A 146 9.46 -23.65 26.30
N LYS A 147 9.35 -24.98 26.32
CA LYS A 147 9.45 -25.80 27.55
C LYS A 147 10.88 -25.96 28.06
N ASP A 148 11.85 -25.83 27.17
CA ASP A 148 13.26 -26.12 27.43
C ASP A 148 14.14 -24.85 27.42
N VAL A 149 13.59 -23.72 26.96
CA VAL A 149 14.29 -22.44 26.82
C VAL A 149 13.70 -21.40 27.74
N ASP A 150 14.50 -20.95 28.72
CA ASP A 150 14.14 -19.84 29.60
C ASP A 150 14.40 -18.49 28.94
N PHE A 151 13.33 -17.79 28.56
CA PHE A 151 13.39 -16.40 28.10
C PHE A 151 12.90 -15.44 29.20
N ASN A 152 13.79 -15.14 30.15
CA ASN A 152 13.45 -14.43 31.38
C ASN A 152 13.15 -12.94 31.15
N ILE A 153 11.91 -12.59 30.79
CA ILE A 153 11.42 -11.21 30.77
C ILE A 153 11.11 -10.79 32.22
N PRO A 154 11.79 -9.77 32.78
CA PRO A 154 11.60 -9.39 34.18
C PRO A 154 10.15 -8.97 34.49
N ASN A 155 9.63 -9.44 35.65
CA ASN A 155 8.26 -9.14 36.09
C ASN A 155 7.95 -7.62 36.17
N HIS A 156 8.97 -6.79 36.49
CA HIS A 156 8.81 -5.34 36.58
C HIS A 156 8.53 -4.65 35.23
N LEU A 157 8.81 -5.31 34.09
CA LEU A 157 8.43 -4.81 32.77
C LEU A 157 6.94 -5.00 32.48
N PHE A 158 6.30 -5.97 33.13
CA PHE A 158 4.86 -6.19 32.99
C PHE A 158 4.06 -5.24 33.89
N SER A 159 4.53 -4.99 35.11
CA SER A 159 3.99 -3.94 35.98
C SER A 159 5.06 -3.40 36.92
N ASN A 160 5.09 -2.08 37.07
CA ASN A 160 5.90 -1.37 38.05
C ASN A 160 5.06 -0.40 38.89
N SER A 161 3.75 -0.64 38.93
CA SER A 161 2.76 0.11 39.72
C SER A 161 3.15 0.25 41.20
N SER A 162 3.76 -0.78 41.79
CA SER A 162 4.26 -0.76 43.18
C SER A 162 5.39 0.23 43.43
N LEU A 163 6.14 0.62 42.39
CA LEU A 163 7.27 1.55 42.47
C LEU A 163 6.87 2.96 42.04
N ASN A 164 6.07 3.07 40.99
CA ASN A 164 5.84 4.32 40.26
C ASN A 164 4.39 4.84 40.36
N ASN A 165 3.48 4.12 41.03
CA ASN A 165 2.07 4.49 41.22
C ASN A 165 1.41 5.03 39.93
N ARG A 166 1.20 6.36 39.84
CA ARG A 166 0.54 7.02 38.71
C ARG A 166 1.43 7.18 37.48
N GLU A 167 2.73 7.03 37.61
CA GLU A 167 3.72 7.11 36.52
C GLU A 167 4.14 5.72 36.02
N ALA A 168 3.49 4.65 36.49
CA ALA A 168 3.80 3.28 36.09
C ALA A 168 3.70 3.10 34.56
N ASP A 169 4.64 2.38 33.97
CA ASP A 169 4.76 2.22 32.51
C ASP A 169 5.01 0.76 32.11
N GLY A 170 4.78 -0.18 33.03
CA GLY A 170 4.75 -1.59 32.70
C GLY A 170 3.66 -1.93 31.66
N ILE A 171 3.87 -2.99 30.89
CA ILE A 171 2.99 -3.39 29.77
C ILE A 171 1.52 -3.47 30.19
N LEU A 172 1.22 -4.15 31.29
CA LEU A 172 -0.14 -4.28 31.80
C LEU A 172 -0.66 -2.93 32.34
N ASP A 173 0.21 -2.12 32.94
CA ASP A 173 -0.17 -0.81 33.50
C ASP A 173 -0.57 0.17 32.41
N ILE A 174 0.07 0.08 31.25
CA ILE A 174 -0.32 0.79 30.04
C ILE A 174 -1.66 0.25 29.54
N PHE A 175 -1.82 -1.06 29.39
CA PHE A 175 -3.08 -1.64 28.90
C PHE A 175 -4.28 -1.30 29.79
N ASP A 176 -4.12 -1.26 31.11
CA ASP A 176 -5.20 -0.91 32.04
C ASP A 176 -5.62 0.57 31.97
N ARG A 177 -4.79 1.45 31.40
CA ARG A 177 -5.13 2.88 31.20
C ARG A 177 -6.01 3.12 29.99
N PHE A 178 -6.05 2.17 29.07
CA PHE A 178 -6.77 2.32 27.81
C PHE A 178 -7.97 1.37 27.76
N ASN A 179 -9.10 1.90 27.32
CA ASN A 179 -10.20 1.06 26.88
C ASN A 179 -9.87 0.58 25.47
N PHE A 180 -9.70 -0.72 25.29
CA PHE A 180 -9.61 -1.32 23.97
C PHE A 180 -11.02 -1.50 23.42
N THR A 181 -11.30 -0.89 22.27
CA THR A 181 -12.46 -1.27 21.49
C THR A 181 -12.09 -2.50 20.69
N ILE A 182 -13.08 -3.34 20.47
CA ILE A 182 -12.90 -4.56 19.71
C ILE A 182 -13.28 -4.31 18.24
N ASN A 183 -14.02 -3.23 17.95
CA ASN A 183 -14.42 -2.84 16.61
C ASN A 183 -13.40 -1.87 15.98
N GLU A 184 -13.08 -2.08 14.70
CA GLU A 184 -12.57 -0.99 13.87
C GLU A 184 -13.79 -0.22 13.36
N ASP A 185 -14.27 0.72 14.17
CA ASP A 185 -15.46 1.54 13.87
C ASP A 185 -15.24 2.38 12.59
N GLU A 186 -16.32 2.68 11.84
CA GLU A 186 -16.24 3.45 10.58
C GLU A 186 -15.59 4.85 10.75
N PRO A 187 -15.13 5.53 9.68
CA PRO A 187 -14.63 6.91 9.72
C PRO A 187 -15.49 7.90 10.54
N LEU A 188 -16.81 7.65 10.57
CA LEU A 188 -17.81 8.49 11.24
C LEU A 188 -18.13 8.06 12.68
N GLU A 189 -17.71 6.87 13.09
CA GLU A 189 -17.88 6.31 14.43
C GLU A 189 -16.53 6.38 15.15
N LYS A 190 -16.30 7.44 15.94
CA LYS A 190 -15.09 7.55 16.77
C LYS A 190 -15.46 7.30 18.24
N GLU A 191 -15.18 6.09 18.73
CA GLU A 191 -15.12 5.85 20.17
C GLU A 191 -13.79 6.34 20.77
N VAL A 192 -13.80 6.75 22.05
CA VAL A 192 -12.57 7.07 22.81
C VAL A 192 -11.95 5.77 23.32
N ALA A 193 -11.49 4.93 22.38
CA ALA A 193 -10.95 3.61 22.65
C ALA A 193 -9.83 3.25 21.66
N ILE A 194 -8.94 2.33 22.03
CA ILE A 194 -7.88 1.81 21.15
C ILE A 194 -8.47 0.72 20.27
N ASP A 195 -8.45 0.93 18.95
CA ASP A 195 -8.89 -0.04 17.95
C ASP A 195 -7.76 -0.98 17.48
N PRO A 196 -8.09 -2.10 16.82
CA PRO A 196 -7.10 -2.98 16.19
C PRO A 196 -6.27 -2.31 15.07
N GLU A 197 -6.69 -1.16 14.54
CA GLU A 197 -5.94 -0.38 13.54
C GLU A 197 -4.58 0.07 14.10
N MET A 198 -4.52 0.33 15.41
CA MET A 198 -3.28 0.69 16.11
C MET A 198 -2.16 -0.35 15.90
N LEU A 199 -2.48 -1.64 15.71
CA LEU A 199 -1.49 -2.67 15.44
C LEU A 199 -0.71 -2.40 14.13
N GLY A 200 -1.41 -1.92 13.09
CA GLY A 200 -0.77 -1.50 11.85
C GLY A 200 0.18 -0.32 12.06
N LYS A 201 -0.26 0.69 12.82
CA LYS A 201 0.56 1.88 13.14
C LYS A 201 1.76 1.54 14.02
N ILE A 202 1.59 0.65 14.99
CA ILE A 202 2.69 0.17 15.86
C ILE A 202 3.72 -0.58 15.02
N PHE A 203 3.28 -1.53 14.19
CA PHE A 203 4.19 -2.28 13.33
C PHE A 203 5.05 -1.37 12.45
N GLU A 204 4.43 -0.37 11.84
CA GLU A 204 5.17 0.60 11.04
C GLU A 204 6.14 1.40 11.90
N ASN A 205 5.72 1.81 13.09
CA ASN A 205 6.57 2.56 14.01
C ASN A 205 7.76 1.76 14.54
N LEU A 206 7.65 0.44 14.60
CA LEU A 206 8.73 -0.46 15.01
C LEU A 206 9.74 -0.74 13.89
N LEU A 207 9.38 -0.53 12.61
CA LEU A 207 10.34 -0.59 11.51
C LEU A 207 11.28 0.62 11.55
N GLU A 208 12.60 0.41 11.42
CA GLU A 208 13.57 1.50 11.35
C GLU A 208 13.26 2.45 10.18
N VAL A 209 13.51 3.75 10.34
CA VAL A 209 13.18 4.79 9.33
C VAL A 209 13.88 4.53 7.98
N ASN A 210 15.06 3.91 8.01
CA ASN A 210 15.79 3.51 6.79
C ASN A 210 15.10 2.35 6.07
N ASP A 211 14.54 1.39 6.84
CA ASP A 211 13.83 0.23 6.31
C ASP A 211 12.46 0.59 5.75
N ARG A 212 11.75 1.56 6.34
CA ARG A 212 10.47 2.05 5.77
C ARG A 212 10.65 2.62 4.37
N LYS A 213 11.70 3.42 4.15
CA LYS A 213 11.99 4.02 2.83
C LYS A 213 12.56 3.03 1.83
N SER A 214 13.33 2.03 2.28
CA SER A 214 13.89 1.01 1.39
C SER A 214 12.85 -0.01 0.96
N LYS A 215 11.88 -0.34 1.85
CA LYS A 215 10.80 -1.29 1.58
C LYS A 215 9.54 -0.64 1.00
N GLY A 216 9.35 0.67 1.18
CA GLY A 216 8.19 1.40 0.64
C GLY A 216 6.86 1.04 1.32
N ALA A 217 6.91 0.54 2.56
CA ALA A 217 5.74 0.17 3.36
C ALA A 217 5.14 1.42 4.01
N PHE A 218 3.93 1.78 3.58
CA PHE A 218 3.18 2.92 4.12
C PHE A 218 1.72 2.51 4.38
N TYR A 219 1.20 2.85 5.55
CA TYR A 219 -0.20 2.59 5.88
C TYR A 219 -1.14 3.35 4.95
N THR A 220 -2.12 2.64 4.38
CA THR A 220 -3.19 3.29 3.62
C THR A 220 -4.26 3.79 4.59
N PRO A 221 -4.60 5.11 4.61
CA PRO A 221 -5.65 5.63 5.46
C PRO A 221 -6.98 4.90 5.28
N ARG A 222 -7.74 4.75 6.37
CA ARG A 222 -8.99 3.99 6.41
C ARG A 222 -10.03 4.48 5.41
N GLU A 223 -10.15 5.80 5.24
CA GLU A 223 -11.08 6.42 4.28
C GLU A 223 -10.76 6.01 2.83
N ILE A 224 -9.47 5.93 2.50
CA ILE A 224 -9.00 5.48 1.20
C ILE A 224 -9.25 3.99 1.01
N VAL A 225 -9.00 3.19 2.05
CA VAL A 225 -9.25 1.74 2.02
C VAL A 225 -10.72 1.47 1.76
N HIS A 226 -11.64 2.03 2.56
CA HIS A 226 -13.08 1.85 2.35
C HIS A 226 -13.49 2.29 0.95
N TYR A 227 -13.02 3.45 0.51
CA TYR A 227 -13.32 3.95 -0.82
C TYR A 227 -12.91 2.97 -1.94
N MET A 228 -11.67 2.48 -1.90
CA MET A 228 -11.17 1.53 -2.90
C MET A 228 -11.93 0.20 -2.84
N CYS A 229 -12.30 -0.26 -1.65
CA CYS A 229 -13.09 -1.48 -1.46
C CYS A 229 -14.49 -1.35 -2.07
N GLN A 230 -15.18 -0.23 -1.78
CA GLN A 230 -16.51 0.06 -2.32
C GLN A 230 -16.49 0.15 -3.84
N GLU A 231 -15.58 0.93 -4.43
CA GLU A 231 -15.50 1.04 -5.90
C GLU A 231 -15.17 -0.30 -6.56
N SER A 232 -14.30 -1.11 -5.96
CA SER A 232 -13.98 -2.43 -6.51
C SER A 232 -15.19 -3.35 -6.51
N LEU A 233 -15.95 -3.40 -5.41
CA LEU A 233 -17.18 -4.18 -5.30
C LEU A 233 -18.28 -3.67 -6.24
N ILE A 234 -18.46 -2.35 -6.36
CA ILE A 234 -19.44 -1.77 -7.28
C ILE A 234 -19.15 -2.19 -8.71
N ASN A 235 -17.92 -2.03 -9.19
CA ASN A 235 -17.56 -2.40 -10.57
C ASN A 235 -17.65 -3.92 -10.79
N TYR A 236 -17.33 -4.73 -9.77
CA TYR A 236 -17.51 -6.18 -9.82
C TYR A 236 -18.99 -6.56 -9.97
N LEU A 237 -19.88 -6.04 -9.12
CA LEU A 237 -21.32 -6.35 -9.15
C LEU A 237 -21.99 -5.87 -10.43
N VAL A 238 -21.61 -4.70 -10.95
CA VAL A 238 -22.09 -4.21 -12.25
C VAL A 238 -21.69 -5.19 -13.37
N ASN A 239 -20.47 -5.72 -13.31
CA ASN A 239 -20.00 -6.68 -14.29
C ASN A 239 -20.67 -8.04 -14.17
N GLU A 240 -20.93 -8.51 -12.96
CA GLU A 240 -21.47 -9.85 -12.68
C GLU A 240 -22.99 -9.91 -12.86
N VAL A 241 -23.71 -8.94 -12.31
CA VAL A 241 -25.18 -8.93 -12.21
C VAL A 241 -25.83 -8.05 -13.29
N LYS A 242 -25.05 -7.21 -13.99
CA LYS A 242 -25.54 -6.30 -15.06
C LYS A 242 -26.54 -5.23 -14.60
N VAL A 243 -26.51 -4.87 -13.31
CA VAL A 243 -27.26 -3.74 -12.76
C VAL A 243 -26.55 -2.41 -13.08
N PRO A 244 -27.26 -1.30 -13.32
CA PRO A 244 -26.64 0.00 -13.57
C PRO A 244 -25.67 0.44 -12.45
N TYR A 245 -24.56 1.08 -12.86
CA TYR A 245 -23.51 1.49 -11.93
C TYR A 245 -24.01 2.42 -10.82
N ASP A 246 -24.81 3.43 -11.16
CA ASP A 246 -25.30 4.40 -10.17
C ASP A 246 -26.23 3.75 -9.13
N ASP A 247 -27.03 2.76 -9.53
CA ASP A 247 -27.95 2.04 -8.62
C ASP A 247 -27.17 1.14 -7.64
N ILE A 248 -26.17 0.39 -8.11
CA ILE A 248 -25.29 -0.41 -7.24
C ILE A 248 -24.46 0.51 -6.34
N LYS A 249 -23.98 1.62 -6.85
CA LYS A 249 -23.22 2.60 -6.06
C LYS A 249 -24.06 3.16 -4.92
N GLU A 250 -25.30 3.57 -5.19
CA GLU A 250 -26.22 4.07 -4.16
C GLU A 250 -26.47 2.99 -3.09
N PHE A 251 -26.67 1.74 -3.51
CA PHE A 251 -26.86 0.60 -2.62
C PHE A 251 -25.63 0.29 -1.74
N ILE A 252 -24.43 0.26 -2.30
CA ILE A 252 -23.20 -0.05 -1.55
C ILE A 252 -22.84 1.08 -0.57
N ILE A 253 -23.00 2.34 -0.97
CA ILE A 253 -22.59 3.50 -0.15
C ILE A 253 -23.65 3.84 0.92
N TYR A 254 -24.94 3.79 0.58
CA TYR A 254 -26.03 4.24 1.45
C TYR A 254 -26.97 3.10 1.88
N GLY A 255 -26.51 1.85 1.78
CA GLY A 255 -27.33 0.66 2.04
C GLY A 255 -28.02 0.65 3.41
N ASP A 256 -27.34 1.11 4.46
CA ASP A 256 -27.91 1.16 5.82
C ASP A 256 -29.05 2.17 5.91
N LEU A 257 -28.87 3.37 5.32
CA LEU A 257 -29.90 4.40 5.25
C LEU A 257 -31.11 3.94 4.42
N ILE A 258 -30.86 3.25 3.31
CA ILE A 258 -31.89 2.68 2.44
C ILE A 258 -32.71 1.63 3.20
N LYS A 259 -32.03 0.71 3.88
CA LYS A 259 -32.66 -0.33 4.70
C LYS A 259 -33.51 0.27 5.81
N ASP A 260 -33.01 1.28 6.53
CA ASP A 260 -33.74 1.97 7.59
C ASP A 260 -34.97 2.71 7.06
N SER A 261 -34.85 3.36 5.90
CA SER A 261 -35.94 4.05 5.21
C SER A 261 -37.04 3.08 4.77
N ASP A 262 -36.66 1.97 4.12
CA ASP A 262 -37.58 0.94 3.62
C ASP A 262 -38.24 0.11 4.74
N SER A 263 -37.70 0.18 5.96
CA SER A 263 -38.27 -0.45 7.16
C SER A 263 -39.38 0.40 7.79
N ARG A 264 -39.52 1.69 7.43
CA ARG A 264 -40.57 2.58 7.96
C ARG A 264 -41.88 2.41 7.19
N SER A 265 -42.98 2.22 7.93
CA SER A 265 -44.33 2.07 7.38
C SER A 265 -44.75 3.29 6.53
N GLY A 266 -45.20 3.06 5.29
CA GLY A 266 -45.80 4.11 4.43
C GLY A 266 -44.86 4.76 3.41
N VAL A 267 -43.60 4.31 3.33
CA VAL A 267 -42.67 4.69 2.25
C VAL A 267 -42.76 3.62 1.15
N GLY A 268 -43.19 3.99 -0.05
CA GLY A 268 -43.16 3.10 -1.21
C GLY A 268 -41.77 3.06 -1.84
N TYR A 269 -41.39 1.92 -2.43
CA TYR A 269 -40.16 1.77 -3.21
C TYR A 269 -40.14 2.78 -4.37
N GLY A 270 -38.99 3.47 -4.58
CA GLY A 270 -38.80 4.43 -5.69
C GLY A 270 -38.84 5.91 -5.31
N ARG A 271 -38.72 6.27 -4.02
CA ARG A 271 -38.42 7.64 -3.54
C ARG A 271 -36.91 7.82 -3.30
N ASP A 272 -36.44 9.06 -3.09
CA ASP A 272 -35.04 9.31 -2.69
C ASP A 272 -34.69 8.48 -1.43
N LEU A 273 -33.51 7.81 -1.44
CA LEU A 273 -33.03 6.93 -0.36
C LEU A 273 -33.94 5.71 -0.08
N THR A 274 -34.49 5.08 -1.12
CA THR A 274 -35.15 3.76 -1.07
C THR A 274 -34.48 2.82 -2.08
N ILE A 275 -34.61 1.49 -1.89
CA ILE A 275 -33.97 0.54 -2.79
C ILE A 275 -34.50 0.72 -4.23
N LYS A 276 -33.59 0.75 -5.21
CA LYS A 276 -33.97 0.82 -6.63
C LYS A 276 -34.52 -0.51 -7.10
N GLN A 277 -35.50 -0.48 -7.99
CA GLN A 277 -36.14 -1.68 -8.51
C GLN A 277 -35.14 -2.64 -9.19
N SER A 278 -34.19 -2.08 -9.95
CA SER A 278 -33.10 -2.81 -10.60
C SER A 278 -32.25 -3.62 -9.59
N VAL A 279 -32.02 -3.10 -8.39
CA VAL A 279 -31.28 -3.78 -7.32
C VAL A 279 -32.17 -4.84 -6.65
N LEU A 280 -33.43 -4.50 -6.37
CA LEU A 280 -34.37 -5.41 -5.70
C LEU A 280 -34.69 -6.65 -6.55
N ASP A 281 -34.86 -6.48 -7.86
CA ASP A 281 -35.13 -7.56 -8.81
C ASP A 281 -33.98 -8.58 -8.78
N ASN A 282 -32.73 -8.09 -8.80
CA ASN A 282 -31.52 -8.90 -8.85
C ASN A 282 -30.89 -9.18 -7.47
N ILE A 283 -31.59 -8.92 -6.36
CA ILE A 283 -31.01 -8.95 -5.01
C ILE A 283 -30.42 -10.32 -4.60
N VAL A 284 -30.98 -11.42 -5.13
CA VAL A 284 -30.50 -12.79 -4.87
C VAL A 284 -29.18 -13.02 -5.58
N GLU A 285 -29.08 -12.60 -6.84
CA GLU A 285 -27.86 -12.69 -7.66
C GLU A 285 -26.75 -11.79 -7.08
N ILE A 286 -27.11 -10.63 -6.53
CA ILE A 286 -26.17 -9.77 -5.80
C ILE A 286 -25.62 -10.48 -4.55
N ASP A 287 -26.46 -11.13 -3.73
CA ASP A 287 -25.99 -11.87 -2.56
C ASP A 287 -25.11 -13.07 -2.94
N GLU A 288 -25.47 -13.78 -4.01
CA GLU A 288 -24.67 -14.88 -4.54
C GLU A 288 -23.31 -14.39 -5.03
N ALA A 289 -23.26 -13.27 -5.75
CA ALA A 289 -22.02 -12.64 -6.20
C ALA A 289 -21.15 -12.21 -5.00
N LEU A 290 -21.73 -11.55 -3.99
CA LEU A 290 -21.01 -11.13 -2.78
C LEU A 290 -20.47 -12.31 -1.96
N SER A 291 -21.18 -13.43 -1.90
CA SER A 291 -20.71 -14.63 -1.19
C SER A 291 -19.62 -15.40 -1.93
N ASN A 292 -19.51 -15.19 -3.25
CA ASN A 292 -18.60 -15.93 -4.13
C ASN A 292 -17.46 -15.09 -4.72
N VAL A 293 -17.37 -13.79 -4.42
CA VAL A 293 -16.28 -12.94 -4.92
C VAL A 293 -14.93 -13.44 -4.42
N ARG A 294 -13.90 -13.44 -5.26
CA ARG A 294 -12.51 -13.82 -4.93
C ARG A 294 -11.63 -12.58 -5.06
N VAL A 295 -11.09 -12.12 -3.93
CA VAL A 295 -10.30 -10.89 -3.84
C VAL A 295 -8.88 -11.21 -3.42
N ALA A 296 -7.91 -10.71 -4.18
CA ALA A 296 -6.49 -10.85 -3.89
C ALA A 296 -5.83 -9.51 -3.55
N ASP A 297 -4.97 -9.50 -2.52
CA ASP A 297 -3.98 -8.44 -2.29
C ASP A 297 -2.55 -9.00 -2.42
N PRO A 298 -1.79 -8.61 -3.47
CA PRO A 298 -0.46 -9.14 -3.71
C PRO A 298 0.64 -8.48 -2.88
N ALA A 299 0.34 -7.45 -2.09
CA ALA A 299 1.28 -6.76 -1.20
C ALA A 299 0.53 -6.29 0.05
N VAL A 300 0.09 -7.27 0.86
CA VAL A 300 -0.96 -7.06 1.86
C VAL A 300 -0.57 -6.14 3.01
N GLY A 301 0.72 -6.03 3.33
CA GLY A 301 1.19 -5.28 4.48
C GLY A 301 0.44 -5.69 5.76
N SER A 302 -0.04 -4.71 6.51
CA SER A 302 -0.78 -4.94 7.77
C SER A 302 -2.24 -5.41 7.59
N GLY A 303 -2.69 -5.75 6.37
CA GLY A 303 -4.02 -6.33 6.14
C GLY A 303 -5.17 -5.33 6.01
N ALA A 304 -4.90 -4.07 5.66
CA ALA A 304 -5.93 -3.04 5.57
C ALA A 304 -7.00 -3.34 4.50
N PHE A 305 -6.61 -3.72 3.28
CA PHE A 305 -7.57 -4.03 2.21
C PHE A 305 -8.35 -5.33 2.43
N PRO A 306 -7.75 -6.46 2.87
CA PRO A 306 -8.50 -7.64 3.29
C PRO A 306 -9.62 -7.33 4.28
N LEU A 307 -9.32 -6.54 5.31
CA LEU A 307 -10.28 -6.16 6.34
C LEU A 307 -11.34 -5.18 5.80
N GLY A 308 -10.92 -4.22 4.99
CA GLY A 308 -11.84 -3.28 4.31
C GLY A 308 -12.85 -4.02 3.43
N ILE A 309 -12.39 -4.93 2.58
CA ILE A 309 -13.26 -5.74 1.71
C ILE A 309 -14.17 -6.66 2.55
N LEU A 310 -13.64 -7.29 3.60
CA LEU A 310 -14.42 -8.12 4.51
C LEU A 310 -15.62 -7.33 5.08
N ASN A 311 -15.35 -6.14 5.61
CA ASN A 311 -16.39 -5.30 6.21
C ASN A 311 -17.43 -4.86 5.16
N GLU A 312 -16.98 -4.44 3.97
CA GLU A 312 -17.89 -4.02 2.89
C GLU A 312 -18.79 -5.15 2.37
N ILE A 313 -18.24 -6.36 2.19
CA ILE A 313 -19.02 -7.54 1.78
C ILE A 313 -20.06 -7.87 2.85
N VAL A 314 -19.65 -7.94 4.12
CA VAL A 314 -20.55 -8.30 5.23
C VAL A 314 -21.63 -7.24 5.43
N ARG A 315 -21.29 -5.95 5.34
CA ARG A 315 -22.25 -4.83 5.40
C ARG A 315 -23.28 -4.93 4.28
N ALA A 316 -22.84 -5.08 3.03
CA ALA A 316 -23.75 -5.22 1.89
C ALA A 316 -24.67 -6.45 2.04
N ARG A 317 -24.13 -7.61 2.43
CA ARG A 317 -24.93 -8.83 2.67
C ARG A 317 -25.89 -8.68 3.85
N ASN A 318 -25.50 -7.98 4.91
CA ASN A 318 -26.38 -7.67 6.03
C ASN A 318 -27.57 -6.80 5.56
N ASN A 319 -27.32 -5.82 4.69
CA ASN A 319 -28.36 -4.97 4.12
C ASN A 319 -29.33 -5.74 3.21
N ILE A 320 -28.87 -6.80 2.56
CA ILE A 320 -29.72 -7.69 1.75
C ILE A 320 -30.67 -8.55 2.60
N THR A 321 -30.32 -8.86 3.86
CA THR A 321 -31.02 -9.86 4.68
C THR A 321 -32.52 -9.60 4.83
N ASP A 322 -32.94 -8.36 5.07
CA ASP A 322 -34.36 -8.04 5.25
C ASP A 322 -35.15 -8.19 3.94
N TYR A 323 -34.53 -7.93 2.78
CA TYR A 323 -35.15 -8.15 1.48
C TYR A 323 -35.29 -9.64 1.14
N LEU A 324 -34.32 -10.48 1.55
CA LEU A 324 -34.44 -11.93 1.41
C LEU A 324 -35.58 -12.50 2.28
N ILE A 325 -35.76 -11.99 3.50
CA ILE A 325 -36.88 -12.39 4.37
C ILE A 325 -38.22 -12.00 3.73
N LYS A 326 -38.32 -10.83 3.10
CA LYS A 326 -39.52 -10.41 2.34
C LYS A 326 -39.78 -11.37 1.16
N LYS A 327 -38.76 -11.67 0.34
CA LYS A 327 -38.88 -12.64 -0.77
C LYS A 327 -39.24 -14.05 -0.32
N ASP A 328 -38.72 -14.51 0.83
CA ASP A 328 -39.10 -15.80 1.43
C ASP A 328 -40.59 -15.84 1.81
N LYS A 329 -41.10 -14.76 2.42
CA LYS A 329 -42.53 -14.63 2.77
C LYS A 329 -43.43 -14.68 1.53
N GLU A 330 -42.98 -14.12 0.41
CA GLU A 330 -43.63 -14.15 -0.91
C GLU A 330 -43.52 -15.51 -1.62
N GLY A 331 -42.69 -16.44 -1.12
CA GLY A 331 -42.52 -17.78 -1.69
C GLY A 331 -41.54 -17.85 -2.87
N ALA A 332 -40.67 -16.85 -3.04
CA ALA A 332 -39.74 -16.76 -4.17
C ALA A 332 -38.76 -17.94 -4.28
N PHE A 333 -38.48 -18.64 -3.17
CA PHE A 333 -37.52 -19.75 -3.13
C PHE A 333 -38.17 -21.14 -3.26
N GLY A 334 -39.48 -21.23 -3.54
CA GLY A 334 -40.23 -22.49 -3.64
C GLY A 334 -40.49 -23.21 -2.31
N THR A 335 -39.68 -22.95 -1.28
CA THR A 335 -39.89 -23.38 0.12
C THR A 335 -39.74 -22.18 1.04
N LYS A 336 -40.58 -22.08 2.09
CA LYS A 336 -40.48 -21.01 3.10
C LYS A 336 -39.53 -21.44 4.21
N TYR A 337 -38.41 -20.76 4.33
CA TYR A 337 -37.38 -21.04 5.35
C TYR A 337 -37.70 -20.39 6.70
N GLY A 338 -38.42 -19.26 6.68
CA GLY A 338 -38.78 -18.52 7.88
C GLY A 338 -37.69 -17.57 8.37
N GLU A 339 -38.13 -16.47 8.98
CA GLU A 339 -37.28 -15.34 9.36
C GLU A 339 -36.14 -15.73 10.32
N THR A 340 -36.44 -16.49 11.37
CA THR A 340 -35.45 -16.93 12.38
C THR A 340 -34.31 -17.73 11.74
N PHE A 341 -34.63 -18.64 10.82
CA PHE A 341 -33.62 -19.46 10.15
C PHE A 341 -32.70 -18.61 9.28
N ILE A 342 -33.26 -17.67 8.51
CA ILE A 342 -32.49 -16.78 7.63
C ILE A 342 -31.55 -15.91 8.46
N ARG A 343 -32.05 -15.23 9.50
CA ARG A 343 -31.23 -14.38 10.37
C ARG A 343 -30.11 -15.18 11.05
N ARG A 344 -30.39 -16.40 11.51
CA ARG A 344 -29.39 -17.28 12.14
C ARG A 344 -28.29 -17.74 11.18
N ARG A 345 -28.62 -18.00 9.92
CA ARG A 345 -27.62 -18.38 8.89
C ARG A 345 -26.80 -17.16 8.42
N ARG A 346 -27.35 -15.96 8.62
CA ARG A 346 -26.81 -14.67 8.21
C ARG A 346 -26.33 -13.81 9.39
N SER A 347 -25.98 -14.42 10.53
CA SER A 347 -25.33 -13.71 11.63
C SER A 347 -24.00 -13.11 11.17
N THR A 348 -23.63 -11.92 11.66
CA THR A 348 -22.38 -11.22 11.29
C THR A 348 -21.15 -12.12 11.45
N TYR A 349 -21.07 -12.88 12.54
CA TYR A 349 -20.01 -13.87 12.77
C TYR A 349 -19.85 -14.87 11.61
N LYS A 350 -20.94 -15.57 11.24
CA LYS A 350 -20.92 -16.55 10.14
C LYS A 350 -20.59 -15.90 8.79
N MET A 351 -21.12 -14.71 8.53
CA MET A 351 -20.80 -14.00 7.30
C MET A 351 -19.31 -13.65 7.24
N LYS A 352 -18.73 -13.09 8.31
CA LYS A 352 -17.29 -12.80 8.36
C LYS A 352 -16.46 -14.07 8.16
N TRP A 353 -16.84 -15.16 8.83
CA TRP A 353 -16.18 -16.45 8.70
C TRP A 353 -16.19 -16.97 7.25
N GLU A 354 -17.36 -17.02 6.61
CA GLU A 354 -17.51 -17.45 5.22
C GLU A 354 -16.76 -16.55 4.25
N THR A 355 -16.79 -15.23 4.47
CA THR A 355 -16.08 -14.26 3.62
C THR A 355 -14.57 -14.41 3.76
N ILE A 356 -14.02 -14.56 4.96
CA ILE A 356 -12.59 -14.82 5.16
C ILE A 356 -12.16 -16.11 4.46
N LYS A 357 -12.95 -17.19 4.64
CA LYS A 357 -12.65 -18.51 4.04
C LYS A 357 -12.64 -18.44 2.52
N ASN A 358 -13.68 -17.87 1.94
CA ASN A 358 -13.96 -18.03 0.51
C ASN A 358 -13.55 -16.81 -0.33
N CYS A 359 -13.43 -15.62 0.24
CA CYS A 359 -13.30 -14.38 -0.53
C CYS A 359 -11.95 -13.68 -0.38
N ILE A 360 -11.26 -13.85 0.75
CA ILE A 360 -10.07 -13.07 1.09
C ILE A 360 -8.80 -13.90 0.87
N PHE A 361 -7.92 -13.41 -0.01
CA PHE A 361 -6.63 -14.03 -0.33
C PHE A 361 -5.54 -12.95 -0.38
N ALA A 362 -4.36 -13.24 0.17
CA ALA A 362 -3.32 -12.23 0.23
C ALA A 362 -1.91 -12.79 0.34
N VAL A 363 -0.93 -12.02 -0.10
CA VAL A 363 0.49 -12.37 -0.05
C VAL A 363 1.32 -11.17 0.36
N ASP A 364 2.31 -11.38 1.22
CA ASP A 364 3.38 -10.42 1.47
C ASP A 364 4.74 -11.11 1.50
N ILE A 365 5.80 -10.38 1.18
CA ILE A 365 7.17 -10.89 1.28
C ILE A 365 7.65 -10.94 2.73
N GLU A 366 7.09 -10.11 3.62
CA GLU A 366 7.49 -10.01 5.02
C GLU A 366 6.60 -10.90 5.93
N PRO A 367 7.18 -11.88 6.66
CA PRO A 367 6.42 -12.74 7.57
C PRO A 367 5.62 -11.97 8.61
N SER A 368 6.21 -10.93 9.21
CA SER A 368 5.55 -10.16 10.26
C SER A 368 4.32 -9.39 9.75
N ALA A 369 4.33 -8.96 8.48
CA ALA A 369 3.17 -8.30 7.87
C ALA A 369 2.00 -9.29 7.72
N VAL A 370 2.30 -10.51 7.26
CA VAL A 370 1.34 -11.61 7.18
C VAL A 370 0.75 -11.95 8.55
N ASP A 371 1.58 -12.02 9.60
CA ASP A 371 1.11 -12.32 10.95
C ASP A 371 0.16 -11.25 11.48
N ILE A 372 0.44 -9.97 11.22
CA ILE A 372 -0.45 -8.86 11.61
C ILE A 372 -1.75 -8.90 10.82
N ALA A 373 -1.70 -9.17 9.52
CA ALA A 373 -2.90 -9.32 8.70
C ALA A 373 -3.79 -10.46 9.22
N LYS A 374 -3.21 -11.62 9.55
CA LYS A 374 -3.92 -12.75 10.18
C LYS A 374 -4.52 -12.36 11.54
N LEU A 375 -3.74 -11.69 12.39
CA LEU A 375 -4.21 -11.22 13.71
C LEU A 375 -5.42 -10.30 13.59
N ARG A 376 -5.39 -9.32 12.68
CA ARG A 376 -6.53 -8.40 12.47
C ARG A 376 -7.77 -9.12 11.96
N LEU A 377 -7.62 -10.07 11.03
CA LEU A 377 -8.74 -10.89 10.58
C LEU A 377 -9.31 -11.75 11.71
N TRP A 378 -8.48 -12.38 12.54
CA TRP A 378 -8.93 -13.14 13.70
C TRP A 378 -9.66 -12.27 14.71
N LEU A 379 -9.10 -11.10 15.05
CA LEU A 379 -9.75 -10.14 15.94
C LEU A 379 -11.13 -9.79 15.39
N SER A 380 -11.25 -9.45 14.09
CA SER A 380 -12.50 -9.07 13.44
C SER A 380 -13.64 -10.11 13.55
N VAL A 381 -13.29 -11.40 13.66
CA VAL A 381 -14.24 -12.52 13.82
C VAL A 381 -14.60 -12.72 15.29
N VAL A 382 -13.61 -12.70 16.18
CA VAL A 382 -13.81 -12.88 17.64
C VAL A 382 -14.74 -11.83 18.22
N VAL A 383 -14.72 -10.61 17.68
CA VAL A 383 -15.61 -9.53 18.13
C VAL A 383 -17.08 -9.88 17.94
N GLU A 384 -17.41 -10.47 16.80
CA GLU A 384 -18.79 -10.75 16.41
C GLU A 384 -19.34 -12.00 17.06
N GLN A 385 -18.47 -12.79 17.70
CA GLN A 385 -18.91 -13.96 18.40
C GLN A 385 -19.63 -13.56 19.70
N GLU A 386 -20.86 -14.02 19.80
CA GLU A 386 -21.68 -13.94 21.01
C GLU A 386 -21.87 -15.34 21.60
N ILE A 387 -22.01 -15.40 22.93
CA ILE A 387 -22.34 -16.62 23.65
C ILE A 387 -23.83 -16.54 23.97
N ASP A 388 -24.59 -17.51 23.48
CA ASP A 388 -26.03 -17.60 23.63
C ASP A 388 -26.48 -19.07 23.80
N GLU A 389 -27.79 -19.31 23.90
CA GLU A 389 -28.34 -20.65 24.06
C GLU A 389 -28.01 -21.60 22.88
N GLU A 390 -27.80 -21.06 21.67
CA GLU A 390 -27.47 -21.84 20.47
C GLU A 390 -25.95 -22.00 20.27
N ASN A 391 -25.14 -21.08 20.80
CA ASN A 391 -23.68 -21.06 20.77
C ASN A 391 -23.13 -20.94 22.21
N PRO A 392 -23.22 -22.02 23.01
CA PRO A 392 -22.92 -21.95 24.44
C PRO A 392 -21.42 -21.76 24.72
N GLU A 393 -20.54 -21.96 23.74
CA GLU A 393 -19.08 -21.96 23.92
C GLU A 393 -18.36 -21.08 22.86
N PRO A 394 -17.19 -20.52 23.21
CA PRO A 394 -16.32 -19.85 22.23
C PRO A 394 -15.89 -20.79 21.10
N HIS A 395 -15.88 -20.28 19.87
CA HIS A 395 -15.55 -21.05 18.68
C HIS A 395 -14.06 -20.88 18.38
N PRO A 396 -13.37 -21.93 17.92
CA PRO A 396 -11.98 -21.79 17.49
C PRO A 396 -11.85 -20.83 16.31
N LEU A 397 -10.73 -20.10 16.25
CA LEU A 397 -10.38 -19.24 15.13
C LEU A 397 -10.13 -20.07 13.86
N PRO A 398 -10.39 -19.51 12.67
CA PRO A 398 -10.12 -20.21 11.40
C PRO A 398 -8.62 -20.30 11.13
N ASN A 399 -8.18 -21.34 10.40
CA ASN A 399 -6.80 -21.40 9.94
C ASN A 399 -6.60 -20.60 8.64
N LEU A 400 -5.78 -19.54 8.72
CA LEU A 400 -5.58 -18.60 7.61
C LEU A 400 -4.36 -18.91 6.74
N ASP A 401 -3.58 -19.95 7.03
CA ASP A 401 -2.34 -20.24 6.28
C ASP A 401 -2.59 -20.56 4.80
N MET A 402 -3.79 -21.00 4.43
CA MET A 402 -4.13 -21.30 3.04
C MET A 402 -4.61 -20.06 2.26
N ASN A 403 -5.00 -18.99 2.97
CA ASN A 403 -5.54 -17.77 2.37
C ASN A 403 -4.49 -16.65 2.36
N ILE A 404 -3.68 -16.53 3.42
CA ILE A 404 -2.70 -15.47 3.62
C ILE A 404 -1.30 -16.09 3.69
N HIS A 405 -0.48 -15.83 2.68
CA HIS A 405 0.82 -16.49 2.50
C HIS A 405 2.01 -15.52 2.58
N VAL A 406 3.15 -16.05 3.03
CA VAL A 406 4.45 -15.39 2.90
C VAL A 406 5.06 -15.78 1.56
N GLY A 407 5.43 -14.81 0.73
CA GLY A 407 6.08 -15.07 -0.55
C GLY A 407 6.32 -13.83 -1.41
N ASN A 408 7.18 -13.97 -2.42
CA ASN A 408 7.41 -12.89 -3.38
C ASN A 408 6.38 -12.95 -4.52
N SER A 409 5.37 -12.09 -4.47
CA SER A 409 4.28 -12.03 -5.44
C SER A 409 4.70 -11.77 -6.90
N LEU A 410 5.90 -11.24 -7.14
CA LEU A 410 6.42 -10.90 -8.46
C LEU A 410 7.33 -11.97 -9.08
N ILE A 411 7.56 -13.08 -8.36
CA ILE A 411 8.45 -14.14 -8.81
C ILE A 411 7.68 -15.45 -8.69
N ASP A 412 7.28 -16.03 -9.82
CA ASP A 412 6.66 -17.36 -9.90
C ASP A 412 7.60 -18.42 -10.50
N GLU A 413 8.87 -18.06 -10.72
CA GLU A 413 9.92 -18.96 -11.19
C GLU A 413 11.01 -19.20 -10.14
N TYR A 414 11.53 -20.42 -10.09
CA TYR A 414 12.74 -20.75 -9.34
C TYR A 414 13.95 -20.83 -10.27
N GLU A 415 14.95 -19.97 -10.08
CA GLU A 415 16.17 -19.91 -10.92
C GLU A 415 15.93 -19.80 -12.44
N GLY A 416 14.83 -19.18 -12.89
CA GLY A 416 14.46 -19.07 -14.32
C GLY A 416 13.63 -20.26 -14.84
N ILE A 417 13.02 -21.01 -13.91
CA ILE A 417 12.18 -22.16 -14.20
C ILE A 417 10.75 -21.83 -13.76
N LYS A 418 9.84 -21.69 -14.72
CA LYS A 418 8.41 -21.67 -14.43
C LYS A 418 7.99 -23.04 -13.87
N LEU A 419 7.72 -23.09 -12.57
CA LEU A 419 7.43 -24.33 -11.84
C LEU A 419 6.00 -24.84 -12.07
N PHE A 420 5.10 -23.96 -12.52
CA PHE A 420 3.71 -24.30 -12.82
C PHE A 420 3.19 -23.45 -13.98
N ASP A 421 2.37 -24.01 -14.88
CA ASP A 421 1.79 -23.29 -16.01
C ASP A 421 0.28 -23.59 -16.13
N GLU A 422 -0.50 -22.57 -16.52
CA GLU A 422 -1.97 -22.62 -16.57
C GLU A 422 -2.52 -23.70 -17.51
N THR A 423 -1.70 -24.20 -18.44
CA THR A 423 -2.06 -25.29 -19.34
C THR A 423 -2.46 -26.58 -18.63
N ILE A 424 -2.06 -26.76 -17.37
CA ILE A 424 -2.51 -27.86 -16.49
C ILE A 424 -3.97 -27.61 -16.04
N LEU A 425 -4.33 -26.37 -15.71
CA LEU A 425 -5.65 -25.99 -15.21
C LEU A 425 -6.71 -25.88 -16.33
N GLN A 426 -6.29 -25.59 -17.57
CA GLN A 426 -7.21 -25.31 -18.69
C GLN A 426 -7.95 -26.54 -19.27
N LYS A 427 -7.57 -27.78 -18.92
CA LYS A 427 -8.08 -28.98 -19.60
C LYS A 427 -9.53 -29.38 -19.25
N GLN A 428 -10.09 -28.87 -18.15
CA GLN A 428 -11.52 -29.06 -17.85
C GLN A 428 -12.46 -28.16 -18.67
N LYS A 429 -12.01 -26.98 -19.15
CA LYS A 429 -12.88 -26.09 -19.93
C LYS A 429 -13.42 -26.78 -21.19
N LYS A 430 -12.57 -27.54 -21.89
CA LYS A 430 -12.97 -28.36 -23.03
C LYS A 430 -13.86 -29.55 -22.66
N ALA A 431 -13.57 -30.26 -21.57
CA ALA A 431 -14.37 -31.43 -21.17
C ALA A 431 -15.79 -31.04 -20.67
N PHE A 432 -15.94 -29.87 -20.05
CA PHE A 432 -17.23 -29.35 -19.59
C PHE A 432 -18.05 -28.73 -20.74
N GLU A 433 -17.41 -28.01 -21.67
CA GLU A 433 -18.03 -27.47 -22.89
C GLU A 433 -18.40 -28.56 -23.92
N GLU A 434 -17.60 -29.64 -24.04
CA GLU A 434 -17.90 -30.77 -24.93
C GLU A 434 -19.01 -31.68 -24.37
N LYS A 435 -19.19 -31.76 -23.04
CA LYS A 435 -20.34 -32.44 -22.43
C LYS A 435 -21.68 -31.75 -22.76
N THR A 436 -21.65 -30.46 -23.06
CA THR A 436 -22.84 -29.67 -23.44
C THR A 436 -23.09 -29.63 -24.95
N LYS A 437 -22.13 -30.03 -25.79
CA LYS A 437 -22.29 -30.14 -27.25
C LYS A 437 -21.96 -31.55 -27.70
N GLY A 438 -22.99 -32.40 -27.75
CA GLY A 438 -22.87 -33.78 -28.19
C GLY A 438 -22.24 -33.90 -29.58
N ASN A 439 -21.04 -34.48 -29.65
CA ASN A 439 -20.57 -35.36 -30.72
C ASN A 439 -19.16 -35.89 -30.38
N LEU A 440 -19.10 -37.12 -29.86
CA LEU A 440 -17.86 -37.85 -29.59
C LEU A 440 -17.24 -38.41 -30.89
N LYS A 441 -16.06 -37.90 -31.28
CA LYS A 441 -15.17 -38.58 -32.25
C LYS A 441 -14.14 -39.44 -31.52
N LYS A 442 -13.97 -40.66 -32.01
CA LYS A 442 -13.25 -41.82 -31.44
C LYS A 442 -11.70 -41.76 -31.44
N GLU A 443 -11.10 -40.58 -31.42
CA GLU A 443 -9.62 -40.42 -31.39
C GLU A 443 -9.07 -39.92 -30.03
N THR A 444 -9.94 -39.65 -29.04
CA THR A 444 -9.58 -39.12 -27.70
C THR A 444 -9.17 -40.18 -26.67
N THR A 445 -9.31 -41.47 -26.96
CA THR A 445 -9.20 -42.55 -25.95
C THR A 445 -7.76 -42.86 -25.52
N GLN A 446 -6.73 -42.50 -26.29
CA GLN A 446 -5.33 -42.66 -25.86
C GLN A 446 -4.78 -41.44 -25.11
N LEU A 447 -5.45 -40.29 -25.19
CA LEU A 447 -5.06 -39.07 -24.46
C LEU A 447 -5.74 -38.96 -23.08
N SER A 448 -6.84 -39.69 -22.83
CA SER A 448 -7.58 -39.65 -21.56
C SER A 448 -6.87 -40.36 -20.41
N PHE A 449 -6.09 -41.41 -20.69
CA PHE A 449 -5.38 -42.19 -19.67
C PHE A 449 -4.15 -41.48 -19.06
N LEU A 450 -3.65 -40.41 -19.70
CA LEU A 450 -2.43 -39.70 -19.28
C LEU A 450 -2.72 -38.42 -18.47
N LEU A 451 -4.01 -38.13 -18.20
CA LEU A 451 -4.46 -36.89 -17.57
C LEU A 451 -5.09 -37.05 -16.18
N ASP A 452 -5.41 -38.27 -15.74
CA ASP A 452 -6.07 -38.51 -14.45
C ASP A 452 -5.20 -38.10 -13.24
N HIS A 453 -3.88 -38.33 -13.30
CA HIS A 453 -3.06 -38.24 -12.08
C HIS A 453 -2.89 -36.82 -11.53
N SER A 454 -2.71 -35.80 -12.37
CA SER A 454 -2.61 -34.40 -11.87
C SER A 454 -3.94 -33.86 -11.36
N ASP A 455 -5.05 -34.28 -11.97
CA ASP A 455 -6.39 -33.84 -11.59
C ASP A 455 -6.81 -34.48 -10.26
N ASP A 456 -6.44 -35.74 -10.05
CA ASP A 456 -6.67 -36.44 -8.78
C ASP A 456 -5.85 -35.81 -7.65
N LEU A 457 -4.56 -35.49 -7.90
CA LEU A 457 -3.72 -34.77 -6.93
C LEU A 457 -4.29 -33.39 -6.58
N LEU A 458 -4.82 -32.64 -7.55
CA LEU A 458 -5.46 -31.34 -7.27
C LEU A 458 -6.74 -31.48 -6.43
N LYS A 459 -7.62 -32.44 -6.77
CA LYS A 459 -8.84 -32.71 -5.96
C LYS A 459 -8.49 -33.13 -4.54
N GLU A 460 -7.46 -33.97 -4.40
CA GLU A 460 -6.96 -34.39 -3.09
C GLU A 460 -6.42 -33.18 -2.31
N MET A 461 -5.64 -32.31 -2.96
CA MET A 461 -5.13 -31.07 -2.37
C MET A 461 -6.26 -30.16 -1.88
N TYR A 462 -7.30 -29.93 -2.69
CA TYR A 462 -8.46 -29.11 -2.28
C TYR A 462 -9.20 -29.70 -1.09
N SER A 463 -9.41 -31.04 -1.09
CA SER A 463 -10.06 -31.70 0.04
C SER A 463 -9.25 -31.54 1.33
N PHE A 464 -7.92 -31.60 1.25
CA PHE A 464 -7.07 -31.35 2.40
C PHE A 464 -7.06 -29.88 2.83
N GLN A 465 -7.07 -28.93 1.90
CA GLN A 465 -7.17 -27.49 2.20
C GLN A 465 -8.49 -27.15 2.92
N ASP A 466 -9.62 -27.67 2.44
CA ASP A 466 -10.93 -27.46 3.08
C ASP A 466 -10.96 -28.05 4.50
N LYS A 467 -10.41 -29.26 4.68
CA LYS A 467 -10.28 -29.89 6.01
C LYS A 467 -9.38 -29.08 6.93
N TYR A 468 -8.26 -28.57 6.41
CA TYR A 468 -7.28 -27.82 7.20
C TYR A 468 -7.85 -26.50 7.76
N PHE A 469 -8.75 -25.84 7.03
CA PHE A 469 -9.32 -24.56 7.45
C PHE A 469 -10.15 -24.67 8.74
N ASP A 470 -10.98 -25.73 8.83
CA ASP A 470 -11.88 -26.00 9.96
C ASP A 470 -11.27 -26.99 10.98
N GLU A 471 -10.07 -27.52 10.72
CA GLU A 471 -9.44 -28.49 11.63
C GLU A 471 -9.09 -27.80 12.96
N GLU A 472 -9.34 -28.52 14.05
CA GLU A 472 -9.10 -28.03 15.40
C GLU A 472 -7.91 -28.74 16.05
N ASN A 473 -7.67 -30.00 15.70
CA ASN A 473 -6.61 -30.83 16.27
C ASN A 473 -5.22 -30.47 15.70
N GLU A 474 -4.25 -30.19 16.58
CA GLU A 474 -2.89 -29.79 16.18
C GLU A 474 -2.11 -30.89 15.45
N ASP A 475 -2.17 -32.13 15.92
CA ASP A 475 -1.45 -33.25 15.31
C ASP A 475 -2.01 -33.56 13.92
N GLU A 476 -3.33 -33.53 13.77
CA GLU A 476 -3.97 -33.72 12.48
C GLU A 476 -3.75 -32.51 11.55
N LYS A 477 -3.68 -31.27 12.07
CA LYS A 477 -3.24 -30.08 11.29
C LYS A 477 -1.86 -30.28 10.70
N LYS A 478 -0.87 -30.64 11.53
CA LYS A 478 0.50 -30.90 11.08
C LYS A 478 0.52 -32.01 10.03
N ARG A 479 -0.28 -33.05 10.21
CA ARG A 479 -0.43 -34.14 9.26
C ARG A 479 -1.07 -33.72 7.94
N ILE A 480 -2.17 -32.95 7.98
CA ILE A 480 -2.88 -32.44 6.79
C ILE A 480 -1.98 -31.46 6.04
N LYS A 481 -1.32 -30.51 6.73
CA LYS A 481 -0.35 -29.58 6.14
C LYS A 481 0.78 -30.32 5.43
N SER A 482 1.35 -31.34 6.08
CA SER A 482 2.37 -32.19 5.47
C SER A 482 1.87 -32.92 4.22
N LYS A 483 0.60 -33.36 4.19
CA LYS A 483 0.00 -33.95 2.99
C LYS A 483 -0.15 -32.92 1.88
N ILE A 484 -0.67 -31.72 2.17
CA ILE A 484 -0.79 -30.61 1.22
C ILE A 484 0.58 -30.29 0.60
N ASP A 485 1.61 -30.13 1.44
CA ASP A 485 2.96 -29.82 0.98
C ASP A 485 3.53 -30.94 0.09
N LYS A 486 3.33 -32.22 0.47
CA LYS A 486 3.75 -33.36 -0.35
C LYS A 486 3.02 -33.42 -1.69
N THR A 487 1.70 -33.23 -1.70
CA THR A 487 0.90 -33.21 -2.93
C THR A 487 1.33 -32.05 -3.84
N ARG A 488 1.62 -30.87 -3.27
CA ARG A 488 2.17 -29.71 -3.99
C ARG A 488 3.54 -30.04 -4.63
N ASP A 489 4.44 -30.64 -3.86
CA ASP A 489 5.75 -31.06 -4.35
C ASP A 489 5.64 -32.12 -5.44
N GLU A 490 4.71 -33.06 -5.31
CA GLU A 490 4.44 -34.08 -6.31
C GLU A 490 3.92 -33.48 -7.62
N LEU A 491 3.03 -32.49 -7.57
CA LEU A 491 2.57 -31.74 -8.73
C LEU A 491 3.74 -31.05 -9.46
N ILE A 492 4.63 -30.41 -8.72
CA ILE A 492 5.82 -29.75 -9.28
C ILE A 492 6.77 -30.80 -9.89
N ARG A 493 7.06 -31.90 -9.19
CA ARG A 493 7.92 -32.98 -9.68
C ARG A 493 7.37 -33.62 -10.95
N TYR A 494 6.06 -33.90 -10.99
CA TYR A 494 5.38 -34.46 -12.14
C TYR A 494 5.57 -33.56 -13.37
N LYS A 495 5.41 -32.25 -13.20
CA LYS A 495 5.60 -31.27 -14.26
C LYS A 495 7.06 -31.19 -14.73
N LEU A 496 8.03 -31.08 -13.82
CA LEU A 496 9.46 -31.00 -14.16
C LEU A 496 9.95 -32.24 -14.92
N ARG A 497 9.45 -33.43 -14.56
CA ARG A 497 9.73 -34.68 -15.29
C ARG A 497 9.15 -34.66 -16.70
N LYS A 498 7.91 -34.17 -16.86
CA LYS A 498 7.24 -34.08 -18.15
C LYS A 498 7.95 -33.13 -19.13
N ASP A 499 8.49 -32.03 -18.62
CA ASP A 499 9.24 -31.06 -19.41
C ASP A 499 10.67 -31.56 -19.75
N GLY A 500 11.03 -32.79 -19.34
CA GLY A 500 12.26 -33.49 -19.73
C GLY A 500 13.54 -32.86 -19.15
N ASN A 501 13.43 -32.12 -18.05
CA ASN A 501 14.55 -31.32 -17.54
C ASN A 501 15.04 -31.81 -16.17
N GLU A 502 15.91 -32.83 -16.18
CA GLU A 502 16.48 -33.43 -14.98
C GLU A 502 17.35 -32.46 -14.16
N GLU A 503 18.02 -31.49 -14.81
CA GLU A 503 18.81 -30.46 -14.11
C GLU A 503 17.93 -29.57 -13.22
N LYS A 504 16.76 -29.17 -13.74
CA LYS A 504 15.77 -28.36 -13.03
C LYS A 504 15.14 -29.12 -11.85
N LEU A 505 14.87 -30.41 -12.03
CA LEU A 505 14.37 -31.28 -10.96
C LEU A 505 15.39 -31.39 -9.82
N SER A 506 16.67 -31.59 -10.13
CA SER A 506 17.75 -31.66 -9.13
C SER A 506 17.93 -30.33 -8.36
N LYS A 507 17.80 -29.18 -9.05
CA LYS A 507 17.80 -27.85 -8.42
C LYS A 507 16.62 -27.65 -7.48
N TYR A 508 15.41 -28.04 -7.89
CA TYR A 508 14.22 -28.00 -7.04
C TYR A 508 14.37 -28.92 -5.81
N GLU A 509 14.87 -30.15 -5.99
CA GLU A 509 15.11 -31.07 -4.87
C GLU A 509 16.16 -30.54 -3.89
N SER A 510 17.14 -29.78 -4.38
CA SER A 510 18.11 -29.08 -3.54
C SER A 510 17.51 -27.88 -2.82
N SER A 511 16.54 -27.20 -3.44
CA SER A 511 15.84 -26.04 -2.85
C SER A 511 14.92 -26.44 -1.71
N LEU A 512 14.30 -27.63 -1.76
CA LEU A 512 13.50 -28.19 -0.65
C LEU A 512 14.30 -28.37 0.64
N LYS A 513 15.64 -28.40 0.56
CA LYS A 513 16.54 -28.44 1.74
C LYS A 513 16.78 -27.05 2.35
N ASN A 514 16.57 -25.98 1.58
CA ASN A 514 16.67 -24.61 2.04
C ASN A 514 15.27 -24.12 2.46
N LYS A 515 15.09 -23.70 3.73
CA LYS A 515 13.79 -23.25 4.27
C LYS A 515 13.23 -21.96 3.62
N ILE A 516 13.91 -21.36 2.64
CA ILE A 516 13.51 -20.08 2.02
C ILE A 516 12.88 -20.34 0.65
N LYS A 517 11.62 -19.90 0.47
CA LYS A 517 10.93 -19.88 -0.82
C LYS A 517 11.08 -18.49 -1.46
N PRO A 518 12.01 -18.27 -2.41
CA PRO A 518 12.22 -16.95 -3.03
C PRO A 518 11.17 -16.59 -4.09
N TYR A 519 10.11 -17.40 -4.21
CA TYR A 519 9.05 -17.31 -5.21
C TYR A 519 7.69 -17.60 -4.57
N PHE A 520 6.63 -17.16 -5.23
CA PHE A 520 5.26 -17.50 -4.89
C PHE A 520 4.45 -17.80 -6.16
N ILE A 521 3.98 -19.03 -6.28
CA ILE A 521 3.25 -19.52 -7.48
C ILE A 521 1.75 -19.41 -7.21
N TRP A 522 1.16 -18.27 -7.55
CA TRP A 522 -0.27 -17.99 -7.31
C TRP A 522 -1.19 -19.06 -7.90
N GLU A 523 -0.88 -19.52 -9.10
CA GLU A 523 -1.66 -20.47 -9.89
C GLU A 523 -1.68 -21.86 -9.24
N LEU A 524 -0.70 -22.18 -8.40
CA LEU A 524 -0.63 -23.43 -7.65
C LEU A 524 -1.20 -23.29 -6.24
N GLU A 525 -0.79 -22.24 -5.51
CA GLU A 525 -1.23 -22.01 -4.13
C GLU A 525 -2.74 -21.70 -4.06
N PHE A 526 -3.28 -21.06 -5.10
CA PHE A 526 -4.70 -20.77 -5.26
C PHE A 526 -5.33 -21.52 -6.44
N ALA A 527 -4.84 -22.73 -6.75
CA ALA A 527 -5.26 -23.51 -7.91
C ALA A 527 -6.78 -23.66 -8.05
N ARG A 528 -7.51 -23.78 -6.93
CA ARG A 528 -8.97 -23.83 -6.91
C ARG A 528 -9.62 -22.62 -7.59
N ILE A 529 -9.13 -21.41 -7.32
CA ILE A 529 -9.67 -20.16 -7.88
C ILE A 529 -9.40 -20.09 -9.38
N PHE A 530 -8.18 -20.42 -9.80
CA PHE A 530 -7.82 -20.42 -11.21
C PHE A 530 -8.57 -21.52 -11.99
N GLN A 531 -8.91 -22.65 -11.36
CA GLN A 531 -9.73 -23.70 -11.98
C GLN A 531 -11.21 -23.32 -12.07
N GLU A 532 -11.80 -22.80 -10.98
CA GLU A 532 -13.22 -22.44 -10.92
C GLU A 532 -13.54 -21.20 -11.77
N LYS A 533 -12.68 -20.17 -11.72
CA LYS A 533 -12.95 -18.85 -12.30
C LYS A 533 -11.94 -18.37 -13.34
N GLY A 534 -10.79 -19.01 -13.47
CA GLY A 534 -9.70 -18.55 -14.34
C GLY A 534 -8.90 -17.37 -13.79
N GLY A 535 -9.01 -17.09 -12.49
CA GLY A 535 -8.32 -15.98 -11.80
C GLY A 535 -9.22 -15.30 -10.77
N PHE A 536 -8.73 -14.21 -10.17
CA PHE A 536 -9.45 -13.45 -9.15
C PHE A 536 -10.48 -12.50 -9.75
N ASP A 537 -11.61 -12.30 -9.07
CA ASP A 537 -12.63 -11.32 -9.45
C ASP A 537 -12.12 -9.89 -9.24
N ILE A 538 -11.39 -9.67 -8.13
CA ILE A 538 -10.83 -8.38 -7.75
C ILE A 538 -9.37 -8.56 -7.31
N VAL A 539 -8.48 -7.66 -7.77
CA VAL A 539 -7.13 -7.51 -7.21
C VAL A 539 -6.98 -6.08 -6.71
N ILE A 540 -6.72 -5.92 -5.42
CA ILE A 540 -6.71 -4.63 -4.71
C ILE A 540 -5.47 -4.51 -3.83
N GLY A 541 -4.93 -3.31 -3.63
CA GLY A 541 -3.74 -3.16 -2.80
C GLY A 541 -3.03 -1.80 -2.88
N ASN A 542 -2.01 -1.66 -2.03
CA ASN A 542 -1.06 -0.55 -2.03
C ASN A 542 0.36 -1.11 -2.25
N PRO A 543 0.78 -1.33 -3.50
CA PRO A 543 2.08 -1.92 -3.79
C PRO A 543 3.26 -0.99 -3.39
N PRO A 544 4.46 -1.51 -3.16
CA PRO A 544 5.61 -0.75 -2.64
C PRO A 544 6.19 0.31 -3.59
N TYR A 545 6.55 1.49 -3.05
CA TYR A 545 7.03 2.65 -3.82
C TYR A 545 8.57 2.72 -3.87
N VAL A 546 9.19 1.69 -4.47
CA VAL A 546 10.65 1.52 -4.49
C VAL A 546 11.18 1.40 -5.92
N GLN A 547 12.26 2.12 -6.25
CA GLN A 547 12.92 2.00 -7.56
C GLN A 547 13.58 0.62 -7.73
N ILE A 548 13.29 -0.06 -8.84
CA ILE A 548 13.77 -1.44 -9.09
C ILE A 548 15.30 -1.55 -9.01
N LYS A 549 16.05 -0.55 -9.50
CA LYS A 549 17.53 -0.56 -9.42
C LYS A 549 18.10 -0.72 -8.00
N LYS A 550 17.33 -0.34 -6.97
CA LYS A 550 17.72 -0.40 -5.56
C LYS A 550 17.43 -1.75 -4.92
N LEU A 551 16.68 -2.63 -5.58
CA LEU A 551 16.31 -3.94 -5.06
C LEU A 551 17.43 -4.96 -5.30
N ASP A 552 17.63 -5.85 -4.34
CA ASP A 552 18.52 -7.01 -4.49
C ASP A 552 17.94 -8.04 -5.47
N SER A 553 16.60 -8.18 -5.50
CA SER A 553 15.85 -9.09 -6.36
C SER A 553 15.72 -8.63 -7.83
N LYS A 554 16.28 -7.49 -8.21
CA LYS A 554 16.15 -6.92 -9.57
C LYS A 554 16.52 -7.88 -10.71
N ASN A 555 17.55 -8.72 -10.50
CA ASN A 555 18.02 -9.69 -11.49
C ASN A 555 17.08 -10.90 -11.63
N GLN A 556 16.31 -11.21 -10.59
CA GLN A 556 15.30 -12.26 -10.66
C GLN A 556 14.06 -11.72 -11.36
N ILE A 557 13.60 -10.52 -10.96
CA ILE A 557 12.45 -9.85 -11.58
C ILE A 557 12.68 -9.63 -13.08
N SER A 558 13.90 -9.26 -13.50
CA SER A 558 14.22 -9.07 -14.92
C SER A 558 14.05 -10.33 -15.78
N LYS A 559 14.05 -11.53 -15.17
CA LYS A 559 13.87 -12.80 -15.88
C LYS A 559 12.40 -13.18 -16.07
N MET A 560 11.47 -12.53 -15.36
CA MET A 560 10.02 -12.80 -15.40
C MET A 560 9.34 -12.23 -16.66
N ASN A 561 10.09 -11.56 -17.55
CA ASN A 561 9.60 -11.04 -18.83
C ASN A 561 8.38 -10.11 -18.74
N TYR A 562 8.31 -9.26 -17.71
CA TYR A 562 7.27 -8.24 -17.60
C TYR A 562 7.40 -7.17 -18.70
N GLU A 563 6.31 -6.88 -19.42
CA GLU A 563 6.23 -5.82 -20.45
C GLU A 563 6.48 -4.42 -19.85
N THR A 564 6.28 -4.26 -18.54
CA THR A 564 6.43 -3.00 -17.79
C THR A 564 7.79 -2.86 -17.07
N PHE A 565 8.68 -3.84 -17.21
CA PHE A 565 9.97 -3.84 -16.52
C PHE A 565 10.95 -2.80 -17.07
N SER A 566 11.50 -1.97 -16.19
CA SER A 566 12.69 -1.16 -16.45
C SER A 566 13.47 -0.93 -15.16
N LEU A 567 14.80 -0.84 -15.23
CA LEU A 567 15.60 -0.50 -14.05
C LEU A 567 15.31 0.92 -13.51
N SER A 568 14.75 1.79 -14.34
CA SER A 568 14.38 3.17 -13.98
C SER A 568 12.96 3.32 -13.42
N THR A 569 12.11 2.28 -13.49
CA THR A 569 10.74 2.33 -12.99
C THR A 569 10.67 1.98 -11.50
N ASP A 570 9.55 2.36 -10.88
CA ASP A 570 9.19 1.94 -9.53
C ASP A 570 8.54 0.55 -9.56
N LEU A 571 8.70 -0.19 -8.46
CA LEU A 571 8.29 -1.59 -8.32
C LEU A 571 6.78 -1.78 -8.54
N TYR A 572 5.96 -0.82 -8.10
CA TYR A 572 4.51 -0.86 -8.32
C TYR A 572 4.12 -0.97 -9.81
N CYS A 573 4.96 -0.53 -10.76
CA CYS A 573 4.68 -0.69 -12.19
C CYS A 573 4.57 -2.17 -12.58
N ILE A 574 5.38 -3.03 -11.96
CA ILE A 574 5.37 -4.48 -12.19
C ILE A 574 4.19 -5.11 -11.46
N PHE A 575 3.86 -4.62 -10.26
CA PHE A 575 2.67 -5.07 -9.54
C PHE A 575 1.39 -4.83 -10.35
N PHE A 576 1.26 -3.72 -11.07
CA PHE A 576 0.12 -3.49 -11.97
C PHE A 576 -0.03 -4.60 -13.01
N GLU A 577 1.07 -4.95 -13.70
CA GLU A 577 1.05 -6.03 -14.69
C GLU A 577 0.80 -7.40 -14.04
N ARG A 578 1.38 -7.69 -12.87
CA ARG A 578 1.11 -8.94 -12.14
C ARG A 578 -0.35 -9.02 -11.71
N ALA A 579 -0.91 -7.95 -11.16
CA ALA A 579 -2.32 -7.89 -10.77
C ALA A 579 -3.25 -8.15 -11.95
N ASP A 580 -2.96 -7.53 -13.10
CA ASP A 580 -3.73 -7.73 -14.33
C ASP A 580 -3.70 -9.20 -14.81
N LYS A 581 -2.55 -9.88 -14.68
CA LYS A 581 -2.41 -11.32 -14.99
C LYS A 581 -3.11 -12.24 -13.98
N LEU A 582 -3.29 -11.81 -12.74
CA LEU A 582 -4.01 -12.57 -11.71
C LEU A 582 -5.53 -12.49 -11.86
N LEU A 583 -6.04 -11.44 -12.53
CA LEU A 583 -7.46 -11.26 -12.75
C LEU A 583 -8.02 -12.30 -13.72
N ARG A 584 -9.20 -12.84 -13.40
CA ARG A 584 -9.99 -13.57 -14.40
C ARG A 584 -10.45 -12.61 -15.51
N ASN A 585 -10.95 -13.14 -16.62
CA ASN A 585 -11.56 -12.31 -17.66
C ASN A 585 -12.70 -11.44 -17.08
N ASN A 586 -12.66 -10.14 -17.38
CA ASN A 586 -13.56 -9.11 -16.88
C ASN A 586 -13.45 -8.83 -15.36
N GLY A 587 -12.33 -9.21 -14.74
CA GLY A 587 -12.00 -8.89 -13.35
C GLY A 587 -11.63 -7.42 -13.16
N ILE A 588 -11.65 -6.96 -11.90
CA ILE A 588 -11.41 -5.56 -11.52
C ILE A 588 -10.07 -5.42 -10.78
N GLY A 589 -9.18 -4.58 -11.28
CA GLY A 589 -7.97 -4.17 -10.55
C GLY A 589 -8.17 -2.79 -9.91
N CYS A 590 -7.66 -2.60 -8.70
CA CYS A 590 -7.73 -1.32 -7.99
C CYS A 590 -6.48 -1.08 -7.13
N PHE A 591 -5.59 -0.16 -7.54
CA PHE A 591 -4.41 0.19 -6.75
C PHE A 591 -4.32 1.67 -6.45
N ILE A 592 -3.79 1.98 -5.26
CA ILE A 592 -3.25 3.29 -4.93
C ILE A 592 -1.73 3.28 -5.20
N THR A 593 -1.25 4.25 -5.96
CA THR A 593 0.17 4.38 -6.33
C THR A 593 0.57 5.85 -6.42
N SER A 594 1.87 6.13 -6.62
CA SER A 594 2.36 7.45 -7.01
C SER A 594 1.77 7.88 -8.37
N ASN A 595 1.28 9.12 -8.51
CA ASN A 595 0.69 9.60 -9.77
C ASN A 595 1.73 9.88 -10.88
N LYS A 596 3.03 9.79 -10.58
CA LYS A 596 4.14 10.11 -11.49
C LYS A 596 4.14 9.29 -12.78
N TRP A 597 3.67 8.04 -12.75
CA TRP A 597 3.64 7.17 -13.93
C TRP A 597 2.63 7.67 -14.99
N LEU A 598 1.70 8.55 -14.63
CA LEU A 598 0.77 9.17 -15.58
C LEU A 598 1.52 10.09 -16.54
N LYS A 599 2.51 10.86 -16.06
CA LYS A 599 3.13 11.96 -16.81
C LYS A 599 4.57 11.69 -17.25
N SER A 600 5.34 10.98 -16.44
CA SER A 600 6.79 10.83 -16.64
C SER A 600 7.15 9.76 -17.68
N ASP A 601 8.36 9.88 -18.26
CA ASP A 601 8.85 8.94 -19.28
C ASP A 601 9.03 7.52 -18.74
N TYR A 602 9.35 7.33 -17.44
CA TYR A 602 9.50 5.97 -16.89
C TYR A 602 8.18 5.20 -16.90
N GLY A 603 7.04 5.89 -16.77
CA GLY A 603 5.71 5.28 -16.82
C GLY A 603 5.26 4.84 -18.22
N ASN A 604 6.04 5.09 -19.28
CA ASN A 604 5.60 4.87 -20.66
C ASN A 604 5.24 3.41 -20.94
N MET A 605 6.05 2.47 -20.44
CA MET A 605 5.79 1.03 -20.63
C MET A 605 4.49 0.60 -19.95
N LEU A 606 4.21 1.12 -18.76
CA LEU A 606 2.97 0.86 -18.03
C LEU A 606 1.74 1.44 -18.74
N ARG A 607 1.81 2.69 -19.22
CA ARG A 607 0.72 3.30 -19.99
C ARG A 607 0.44 2.53 -21.28
N ASN A 608 1.48 2.10 -21.99
CA ASN A 608 1.37 1.30 -23.20
C ASN A 608 0.76 -0.09 -22.91
N TYR A 609 1.12 -0.71 -21.78
CA TYR A 609 0.51 -1.95 -21.32
C TYR A 609 -0.99 -1.78 -21.11
N PHE A 610 -1.41 -0.79 -20.31
CA PHE A 610 -2.83 -0.55 -20.06
C PHE A 610 -3.61 -0.21 -21.34
N ALA A 611 -3.06 0.64 -22.21
CA ALA A 611 -3.68 1.01 -23.48
C ALA A 611 -3.82 -0.16 -24.46
N LYS A 612 -3.08 -1.26 -24.28
CA LYS A 612 -3.09 -2.45 -25.14
C LYS A 612 -3.94 -3.57 -24.55
N ASN A 613 -3.86 -3.78 -23.25
CA ASN A 613 -4.31 -5.02 -22.60
C ASN A 613 -5.56 -4.82 -21.73
N THR A 614 -5.94 -3.60 -21.39
CA THR A 614 -6.96 -3.33 -20.37
C THR A 614 -7.97 -2.25 -20.78
N GLN A 615 -9.03 -2.13 -19.98
CA GLN A 615 -10.01 -1.06 -19.99
C GLN A 615 -9.98 -0.31 -18.66
N PRO A 616 -9.43 0.90 -18.62
CA PRO A 616 -9.49 1.74 -17.44
C PRO A 616 -10.93 2.18 -17.13
N LEU A 617 -11.29 2.25 -15.86
CA LEU A 617 -12.66 2.55 -15.42
C LEU A 617 -12.73 3.88 -14.66
N LEU A 618 -11.76 4.11 -13.77
CA LEU A 618 -11.68 5.29 -12.93
C LEU A 618 -10.22 5.63 -12.60
N LEU A 619 -9.86 6.90 -12.71
CA LEU A 619 -8.60 7.43 -12.20
C LEU A 619 -8.87 8.63 -11.31
N ILE A 620 -8.36 8.58 -10.10
CA ILE A 620 -8.41 9.67 -9.14
C ILE A 620 -7.01 10.17 -8.91
N ASP A 621 -6.78 11.45 -9.19
CA ASP A 621 -5.52 12.13 -8.87
C ASP A 621 -5.74 13.02 -7.64
N PHE A 622 -4.95 12.78 -6.59
CA PHE A 622 -5.01 13.55 -5.35
C PHE A 622 -4.19 14.84 -5.41
N GLY A 623 -3.50 15.13 -6.52
CA GLY A 623 -3.15 16.51 -6.87
C GLY A 623 -2.32 17.31 -5.85
N GLY A 624 -1.52 16.63 -5.03
CA GLY A 624 -0.72 17.25 -3.95
C GLY A 624 -1.28 17.09 -2.54
N VAL A 625 -2.47 16.49 -2.36
CA VAL A 625 -3.00 16.16 -1.03
C VAL A 625 -2.09 15.12 -0.38
N LYS A 626 -1.65 15.42 0.84
CA LYS A 626 -0.82 14.51 1.63
C LYS A 626 -1.67 13.38 2.20
N ILE A 627 -1.85 12.32 1.43
CA ILE A 627 -2.59 11.12 1.85
C ILE A 627 -1.84 10.35 2.94
N PHE A 628 -0.52 10.28 2.86
CA PHE A 628 0.31 9.59 3.83
C PHE A 628 1.00 10.59 4.77
N GLU A 629 0.79 10.46 6.09
CA GLU A 629 1.33 11.42 7.09
C GLU A 629 2.85 11.60 7.01
N THR A 630 3.58 10.57 6.61
CA THR A 630 5.05 10.53 6.62
C THR A 630 5.68 10.68 5.23
N ALA A 631 4.91 10.56 4.13
CA ALA A 631 5.42 10.61 2.77
C ALA A 631 4.95 11.86 2.02
N SER A 632 5.85 12.50 1.28
CA SER A 632 5.56 13.66 0.42
C SER A 632 5.31 13.26 -1.04
N VAL A 633 4.69 12.10 -1.27
CA VAL A 633 4.48 11.53 -2.60
C VAL A 633 3.06 11.84 -3.05
N ASP A 634 2.92 12.41 -4.24
CA ASP A 634 1.61 12.61 -4.87
C ASP A 634 1.02 11.27 -5.30
N THR A 635 -0.21 10.98 -4.89
CA THR A 635 -0.85 9.69 -5.08
C THR A 635 -2.00 9.74 -6.06
N SER A 636 -2.34 8.58 -6.62
CA SER A 636 -3.53 8.36 -7.43
C SER A 636 -4.11 6.98 -7.17
N ILE A 637 -5.44 6.86 -7.24
CA ILE A 637 -6.15 5.57 -7.28
C ILE A 637 -6.51 5.27 -8.72
N PHE A 638 -6.19 4.06 -9.17
CA PHE A 638 -6.50 3.60 -10.51
C PHE A 638 -7.31 2.32 -10.44
N VAL A 639 -8.52 2.36 -11.02
CA VAL A 639 -9.42 1.22 -11.18
C VAL A 639 -9.48 0.85 -12.66
N TRP A 640 -9.22 -0.42 -12.97
CA TRP A 640 -9.24 -0.93 -14.32
C TRP A 640 -9.92 -2.29 -14.38
N ASN A 641 -10.20 -2.71 -15.61
CA ASN A 641 -10.71 -4.01 -15.96
C ASN A 641 -9.79 -4.63 -17.01
N ASN A 642 -9.57 -5.94 -16.97
CA ASN A 642 -8.63 -6.62 -17.88
C ASN A 642 -9.21 -7.00 -19.26
N THR A 643 -10.35 -6.42 -19.65
CA THR A 643 -10.91 -6.56 -21.00
C THR A 643 -10.23 -5.60 -21.97
N ARG A 644 -10.22 -5.97 -23.26
CA ARG A 644 -9.64 -5.15 -24.34
C ARG A 644 -10.66 -4.20 -24.99
N GLU A 645 -11.88 -4.12 -24.45
CA GLU A 645 -12.91 -3.21 -24.96
C GLU A 645 -12.57 -1.77 -24.57
N LYS A 646 -12.19 -0.94 -25.54
CA LYS A 646 -11.87 0.46 -25.29
C LYS A 646 -13.14 1.30 -25.16
N LYS A 647 -13.40 1.78 -23.95
CA LYS A 647 -14.43 2.77 -23.61
C LYS A 647 -13.78 3.96 -22.91
N ASN A 648 -14.52 5.07 -22.82
CA ASN A 648 -14.08 6.21 -22.04
C ASN A 648 -14.09 5.85 -20.55
N PHE A 649 -13.23 6.51 -19.76
CA PHE A 649 -13.12 6.26 -18.32
C PHE A 649 -13.44 7.51 -17.52
N ARG A 650 -13.67 7.32 -16.22
CA ARG A 650 -14.02 8.42 -15.31
C ARG A 650 -12.76 9.01 -14.72
N TYR A 651 -12.70 10.34 -14.63
CA TYR A 651 -11.58 11.01 -14.01
C TYR A 651 -12.05 11.96 -12.90
N GLN A 652 -11.30 11.97 -11.81
CA GLN A 652 -11.55 12.89 -10.71
C GLN A 652 -10.24 13.46 -10.19
N TYR A 653 -10.23 14.77 -10.01
CA TYR A 653 -9.14 15.48 -9.36
C TYR A 653 -9.61 15.94 -7.98
N ILE A 654 -8.98 15.46 -6.91
CA ILE A 654 -9.39 15.72 -5.54
C ILE A 654 -8.34 16.61 -4.87
N LYS A 655 -8.75 17.80 -4.42
CA LYS A 655 -7.90 18.73 -3.64
C LYS A 655 -8.10 18.61 -2.12
N ASN A 656 -9.18 17.97 -1.69
CA ASN A 656 -9.45 17.68 -0.28
C ASN A 656 -10.22 16.35 -0.19
N ILE A 657 -9.76 15.45 0.66
CA ILE A 657 -10.38 14.14 0.84
C ILE A 657 -11.83 14.24 1.33
N ALA A 658 -12.15 15.31 2.08
CA ALA A 658 -13.49 15.60 2.58
C ALA A 658 -14.49 15.99 1.46
N ASP A 659 -13.99 16.31 0.26
CA ASP A 659 -14.83 16.61 -0.90
C ASP A 659 -15.40 15.33 -1.54
N TYR A 660 -15.24 14.15 -0.93
CA TYR A 660 -15.86 12.90 -1.36
C TYR A 660 -17.21 12.67 -0.62
N PRO A 661 -18.27 12.13 -1.27
CA PRO A 661 -18.37 11.76 -2.67
C PRO A 661 -18.84 12.91 -3.58
N ILE A 662 -17.93 13.52 -4.34
CA ILE A 662 -18.30 14.29 -5.54
C ILE A 662 -18.49 13.34 -6.72
N LYS A 663 -19.53 13.57 -7.53
CA LYS A 663 -19.75 12.84 -8.79
C LYS A 663 -18.51 12.99 -9.68
N PRO A 664 -17.82 11.90 -10.04
CA PRO A 664 -16.65 11.97 -10.91
C PRO A 664 -17.05 12.58 -12.25
N LYS A 665 -16.18 13.42 -12.83
CA LYS A 665 -16.41 13.93 -14.19
C LYS A 665 -16.08 12.80 -15.16
N VAL A 666 -17.03 12.44 -16.01
CA VAL A 666 -16.73 11.61 -17.17
C VAL A 666 -15.94 12.49 -18.13
N VAL A 667 -14.70 12.10 -18.44
CA VAL A 667 -13.87 12.79 -19.42
C VAL A 667 -13.48 11.77 -20.46
N ASP A 668 -13.75 12.08 -21.73
CA ASP A 668 -13.31 11.26 -22.85
C ASP A 668 -11.80 11.48 -23.04
N VAL A 669 -11.01 10.63 -22.39
CA VAL A 669 -9.56 10.60 -22.56
C VAL A 669 -9.22 9.36 -23.37
N GLU A 670 -8.83 9.54 -24.62
CA GLU A 670 -8.36 8.45 -25.45
C GLU A 670 -7.02 7.91 -24.93
N PHE A 671 -6.99 6.61 -24.65
CA PHE A 671 -5.76 5.87 -24.34
C PHE A 671 -4.89 5.72 -25.59
N SER A 672 -4.09 6.75 -25.87
CA SER A 672 -3.08 6.72 -26.94
C SER A 672 -1.74 6.19 -26.42
N LYS A 673 -1.04 5.47 -27.30
CA LYS A 673 0.32 4.99 -27.05
C LYS A 673 1.29 6.16 -27.02
N ASP A 674 2.29 6.07 -26.14
CA ASP A 674 3.42 7.01 -26.08
C ASP A 674 3.10 8.47 -25.72
N VAL A 675 1.89 8.74 -25.21
CA VAL A 675 1.49 10.07 -24.74
C VAL A 675 1.35 10.07 -23.21
N PRO A 676 1.88 11.07 -22.49
CA PRO A 676 1.55 11.32 -21.09
C PRO A 676 0.04 11.43 -20.88
N TRP A 677 -0.49 10.79 -19.83
CA TRP A 677 -1.90 10.91 -19.47
C TRP A 677 -2.12 12.24 -18.74
N ILE A 678 -2.29 13.30 -19.53
CA ILE A 678 -2.59 14.65 -19.04
C ILE A 678 -4.09 14.83 -19.06
N ILE A 679 -4.72 14.62 -17.91
CA ILE A 679 -6.17 14.75 -17.81
C ILE A 679 -6.50 16.15 -17.28
N VAL A 680 -6.87 17.00 -18.22
CA VAL A 680 -7.29 18.38 -17.96
C VAL A 680 -8.71 18.56 -18.47
N SER A 681 -9.42 19.58 -17.96
CA SER A 681 -10.79 19.86 -18.41
C SER A 681 -10.82 20.19 -19.90
N GLU A 682 -11.97 20.01 -20.55
CA GLU A 682 -12.16 20.33 -21.97
C GLU A 682 -11.73 21.78 -22.30
N SER A 683 -12.04 22.74 -21.42
CA SER A 683 -11.60 24.13 -21.56
C SER A 683 -10.07 24.30 -21.54
N ILE A 684 -9.37 23.51 -20.72
CA ILE A 684 -7.90 23.53 -20.66
C ILE A 684 -7.29 22.81 -21.88
N ASN A 685 -7.92 21.75 -22.39
CA ASN A 685 -7.51 21.11 -23.64
C ASN A 685 -7.65 22.07 -24.84
N LYS A 686 -8.73 22.85 -24.95
CA LYS A 686 -8.86 23.89 -25.98
C LYS A 686 -7.72 24.90 -25.92
N ILE A 687 -7.29 25.29 -24.72
CA ILE A 687 -6.12 26.16 -24.53
C ILE A 687 -4.84 25.46 -24.99
N LYS A 688 -4.65 24.17 -24.66
CA LYS A 688 -3.51 23.36 -25.13
C LYS A 688 -3.45 23.29 -26.66
N ASP A 689 -4.58 23.00 -27.30
CA ASP A 689 -4.67 22.88 -28.75
C ASP A 689 -4.30 24.21 -29.43
N LYS A 690 -4.77 25.34 -28.90
CA LYS A 690 -4.37 26.67 -29.38
C LYS A 690 -2.87 26.94 -29.20
N ILE A 691 -2.30 26.54 -28.06
CA ILE A 691 -0.87 26.68 -27.81
C ILE A 691 -0.04 25.85 -28.80
N GLU A 692 -0.44 24.61 -29.06
CA GLU A 692 0.23 23.70 -30.00
C GLU A 692 0.00 24.08 -31.47
N ASP A 693 -1.16 24.61 -31.84
CA ASP A 693 -1.49 25.09 -33.20
C ASP A 693 -0.73 26.37 -33.56
N LYS A 694 -0.67 27.35 -32.63
CA LYS A 694 -0.03 28.65 -32.88
C LYS A 694 1.46 28.67 -32.57
N GLY A 695 1.94 27.75 -31.73
CA GLY A 695 3.31 27.73 -31.24
C GLY A 695 4.22 26.78 -32.02
N LYS A 696 5.50 27.12 -32.13
CA LYS A 696 6.57 26.15 -32.45
C LYS A 696 7.35 25.81 -31.19
N LYS A 697 7.77 24.54 -31.07
CA LYS A 697 8.55 24.10 -29.89
C LYS A 697 9.78 24.97 -29.74
N LEU A 698 10.13 25.34 -28.52
CA LEU A 698 11.30 26.19 -28.27
C LEU A 698 12.61 25.61 -28.81
N THR A 699 12.74 24.28 -28.93
CA THR A 699 13.90 23.64 -29.62
C THR A 699 13.94 23.85 -31.13
N GLU A 700 12.84 24.26 -31.75
CA GLU A 700 12.75 24.59 -33.18
C GLU A 700 13.01 26.07 -33.46
N TRP A 701 13.18 26.90 -32.42
CA TRP A 701 13.71 28.25 -32.54
C TRP A 701 15.23 28.20 -32.73
N ASP A 702 15.83 29.27 -33.30
CA ASP A 702 17.29 29.41 -33.44
C ASP A 702 17.96 29.74 -32.08
N VAL A 703 17.79 28.83 -31.13
CA VAL A 703 18.30 28.91 -29.75
C VAL A 703 18.92 27.59 -29.31
N ASN A 704 19.89 27.68 -28.41
CA ASN A 704 20.59 26.57 -27.81
C ASN A 704 20.51 26.64 -26.29
N PHE A 705 20.36 25.48 -25.65
CA PHE A 705 20.31 25.34 -24.20
C PHE A 705 21.65 24.92 -23.64
N HIS A 706 22.08 25.59 -22.57
CA HIS A 706 23.34 25.36 -21.90
C HIS A 706 23.14 25.27 -20.38
N TYR A 707 24.00 24.50 -19.70
CA TYR A 707 24.02 24.43 -18.24
C TYR A 707 24.92 25.54 -17.70
N GLY A 708 24.67 25.98 -16.47
CA GLY A 708 25.69 26.72 -15.73
C GLY A 708 26.91 25.86 -15.42
N ILE A 709 27.95 26.47 -14.86
CA ILE A 709 29.19 25.81 -14.48
C ILE A 709 28.94 24.79 -13.35
N LEU A 710 29.32 23.53 -13.60
CA LEU A 710 29.38 22.49 -12.57
C LEU A 710 30.74 22.60 -11.86
N THR A 711 30.71 22.90 -10.56
CA THR A 711 31.95 23.07 -9.77
C THR A 711 32.41 21.80 -9.08
N GLY A 712 31.47 20.89 -8.74
CA GLY A 712 31.71 19.74 -7.87
C GLY A 712 32.06 20.07 -6.42
N ALA A 713 32.21 21.36 -6.09
CA ALA A 713 32.63 21.87 -4.78
C ALA A 713 32.31 23.37 -4.69
N ASN A 714 31.02 23.72 -4.62
CA ASN A 714 30.57 25.12 -4.56
C ASN A 714 31.31 25.96 -3.49
N PRO A 715 31.55 25.47 -2.24
CA PRO A 715 32.27 26.24 -1.23
C PRO A 715 33.70 26.62 -1.59
N ALA A 716 34.35 25.88 -2.50
CA ALA A 716 35.71 26.18 -2.92
C ALA A 716 35.76 27.18 -4.06
N PHE A 717 34.84 27.07 -5.03
CA PHE A 717 34.89 27.87 -6.27
C PHE A 717 34.02 29.12 -6.25
N ILE A 718 32.98 29.16 -5.42
CA ILE A 718 32.08 30.32 -5.30
C ILE A 718 32.43 31.05 -4.01
N ILE A 719 33.01 32.24 -4.17
CA ILE A 719 33.57 33.04 -3.09
C ILE A 719 32.81 34.37 -2.92
N ASP A 720 32.89 34.94 -1.73
CA ASP A 720 32.39 36.28 -1.46
C ASP A 720 33.40 37.36 -1.86
N LYS A 721 32.97 38.62 -1.76
CA LYS A 721 33.79 39.80 -2.06
C LYS A 721 35.05 39.90 -1.20
N SER A 722 34.95 39.61 0.10
CA SER A 722 36.09 39.70 1.02
C SER A 722 37.19 38.70 0.63
N THR A 723 36.80 37.46 0.33
CA THR A 723 37.72 36.41 -0.12
C THR A 723 38.31 36.76 -1.49
N LYS A 724 37.50 37.32 -2.41
CA LYS A 724 38.01 37.82 -3.70
C LYS A 724 39.13 38.84 -3.47
N GLU A 725 38.85 39.88 -2.67
CA GLU A 725 39.80 40.98 -2.41
C GLU A 725 41.08 40.47 -1.74
N GLU A 726 41.00 39.51 -0.82
CA GLU A 726 42.17 38.88 -0.19
C GLU A 726 43.05 38.12 -1.22
N LEU A 727 42.41 37.29 -2.05
CA LEU A 727 43.09 36.43 -3.02
C LEU A 727 43.75 37.24 -4.13
N SER A 728 43.07 38.28 -4.63
CA SER A 728 43.55 39.10 -5.74
C SER A 728 44.39 40.32 -5.32
N ALA A 729 44.55 40.57 -4.01
CA ALA A 729 45.33 41.71 -3.51
C ALA A 729 46.74 41.74 -4.14
N ASN A 730 47.00 42.79 -4.92
CA ASN A 730 48.23 43.02 -5.69
C ASN A 730 48.58 41.90 -6.69
N ASN A 731 47.60 41.14 -7.19
CA ASN A 731 47.80 40.06 -8.14
C ASN A 731 46.76 40.07 -9.27
N THR A 732 47.10 40.74 -10.37
CA THR A 732 46.25 40.86 -11.56
C THR A 732 46.02 39.53 -12.28
N GLU A 733 46.92 38.55 -12.16
CA GLU A 733 46.71 37.23 -12.77
C GLU A 733 45.58 36.46 -12.06
N ILE A 734 45.50 36.55 -10.72
CA ILE A 734 44.39 35.96 -9.95
C ILE A 734 43.09 36.74 -10.19
N GLU A 735 43.13 38.07 -10.20
CA GLU A 735 41.93 38.91 -10.46
C GLU A 735 41.27 38.52 -11.78
N ASN A 736 42.04 38.28 -12.84
CA ASN A 736 41.53 37.89 -14.16
C ASN A 736 40.84 36.51 -14.19
N LEU A 737 41.10 35.65 -13.20
CA LEU A 737 40.46 34.35 -13.06
C LEU A 737 39.15 34.42 -12.27
N ILE A 738 38.86 35.52 -11.60
CA ILE A 738 37.68 35.67 -10.75
C ILE A 738 36.60 36.44 -11.52
N VAL A 739 35.50 35.77 -11.84
CA VAL A 739 34.40 36.32 -12.64
C VAL A 739 33.12 36.41 -11.80
N PRO A 740 32.27 37.43 -12.00
CA PRO A 740 31.02 37.51 -11.25
C PRO A 740 30.03 36.42 -11.70
N ILE A 741 29.26 35.88 -10.76
CA ILE A 741 28.37 34.74 -10.99
C ILE A 741 26.97 34.97 -10.41
N TYR A 742 25.94 34.46 -11.10
CA TYR A 742 24.60 34.28 -10.56
C TYR A 742 24.33 32.82 -10.20
N ARG A 743 23.62 32.60 -9.09
CA ARG A 743 23.03 31.30 -8.72
C ARG A 743 21.54 31.32 -9.04
N GLY A 744 20.89 30.17 -9.06
CA GLY A 744 19.46 30.04 -9.35
C GLY A 744 18.57 30.88 -8.43
N LYS A 745 18.93 31.00 -7.14
CA LYS A 745 18.22 31.85 -6.18
C LYS A 745 18.35 33.35 -6.46
N ASP A 746 19.40 33.75 -7.19
CA ASP A 746 19.69 35.14 -7.51
C ASP A 746 18.88 35.60 -8.74
N ILE A 747 18.27 34.68 -9.49
CA ILE A 747 17.46 34.95 -10.69
C ILE A 747 15.99 35.19 -10.31
N GLY A 748 15.47 36.34 -10.74
CA GLY A 748 14.08 36.75 -10.62
C GLY A 748 13.37 36.88 -11.98
N ARG A 749 12.10 37.29 -11.95
CA ARG A 749 11.36 37.63 -13.19
C ARG A 749 11.90 38.95 -13.74
N TYR A 750 12.43 38.92 -14.95
CA TYR A 750 13.05 40.07 -15.62
C TYR A 750 14.17 40.75 -14.81
N SER A 751 14.81 40.03 -13.89
CA SER A 751 15.82 40.61 -12.99
C SER A 751 16.79 39.55 -12.49
N ALA A 752 17.98 39.99 -12.12
CA ALA A 752 18.95 39.19 -11.39
C ALA A 752 19.58 40.05 -10.30
N LYS A 753 19.66 39.52 -9.07
CA LYS A 753 20.24 40.21 -7.93
C LYS A 753 21.70 39.82 -7.79
N PHE A 754 22.61 40.77 -8.00
CA PHE A 754 24.03 40.51 -7.77
C PHE A 754 24.36 40.66 -6.29
N GLU A 755 24.67 39.54 -5.63
CA GLU A 755 24.98 39.46 -4.18
C GLU A 755 26.49 39.54 -3.90
N GLU A 756 27.25 40.20 -4.79
CA GLU A 756 28.72 40.31 -4.69
C GLU A 756 29.44 38.95 -4.51
N VAL A 757 28.95 37.93 -5.20
CA VAL A 757 29.55 36.59 -5.25
C VAL A 757 30.28 36.36 -6.57
N TYR A 758 31.39 35.64 -6.50
CA TYR A 758 32.30 35.45 -7.61
C TYR A 758 32.67 33.98 -7.79
N LEU A 759 32.93 33.58 -9.03
CA LEU A 759 33.44 32.28 -9.41
C LEU A 759 34.94 32.37 -9.67
N ILE A 760 35.71 31.49 -9.05
CA ILE A 760 37.10 31.24 -9.44
C ILE A 760 37.08 30.34 -10.69
N ASN A 761 37.28 30.94 -11.86
CA ASN A 761 37.14 30.28 -13.17
C ASN A 761 38.46 29.66 -13.67
N THR A 762 39.00 28.70 -12.94
CA THR A 762 40.15 27.89 -13.35
C THR A 762 39.74 26.83 -14.39
N HIS A 763 39.33 27.25 -15.58
CA HIS A 763 38.80 26.35 -16.60
C HIS A 763 39.85 25.39 -17.21
N ASN A 764 39.43 24.20 -17.60
CA ASN A 764 40.27 23.20 -18.28
C ASN A 764 40.56 23.48 -19.77
N GLY A 765 40.27 24.70 -20.23
CA GLY A 765 40.47 25.11 -21.62
C GLY A 765 39.45 24.49 -22.57
N VAL A 766 39.41 24.98 -23.81
CA VAL A 766 38.51 24.51 -24.86
C VAL A 766 39.29 24.40 -26.16
N LYS A 767 39.68 23.17 -26.53
CA LYS A 767 40.48 22.89 -27.73
C LYS A 767 39.84 23.46 -29.01
N LYS A 768 38.53 23.32 -29.18
CA LYS A 768 37.79 23.82 -30.36
C LYS A 768 37.79 25.35 -30.49
N LEU A 769 38.00 26.08 -29.39
CA LEU A 769 38.01 27.55 -29.36
C LEU A 769 39.43 28.11 -29.20
N SER A 770 40.45 27.25 -29.27
CA SER A 770 41.85 27.62 -29.00
C SER A 770 42.07 28.30 -27.64
N ILE A 771 41.25 27.95 -26.64
CA ILE A 771 41.36 28.45 -25.27
C ILE A 771 42.24 27.47 -24.47
N PRO A 772 43.43 27.85 -24.00
CA PRO A 772 44.28 26.96 -23.21
C PRO A 772 43.69 26.70 -21.81
N PRO A 773 44.02 25.56 -21.16
CA PRO A 773 43.67 25.35 -19.76
C PRO A 773 44.37 26.36 -18.85
N VAL A 774 43.68 26.77 -17.78
CA VAL A 774 44.29 27.60 -16.73
C VAL A 774 45.25 26.73 -15.93
N MET A 775 46.54 27.05 -16.02
CA MET A 775 47.60 26.39 -15.25
C MET A 775 48.04 27.30 -14.09
N LEU A 776 47.84 26.83 -12.86
CA LEU A 776 48.28 27.57 -11.68
C LEU A 776 49.77 27.29 -11.42
N GLY A 777 50.57 28.36 -11.45
CA GLY A 777 52.02 28.33 -11.20
C GLY A 777 52.43 29.18 -9.98
N SER A 778 53.72 29.52 -9.89
CA SER A 778 54.28 30.32 -8.78
C SER A 778 53.56 31.66 -8.54
N LYS A 779 53.11 32.31 -9.62
CA LYS A 779 52.32 33.56 -9.56
C LYS A 779 50.92 33.39 -8.96
N HIS A 780 50.43 32.16 -8.82
CA HIS A 780 49.10 31.85 -8.30
C HIS A 780 49.14 31.24 -6.90
N LYS A 781 50.27 31.38 -6.18
CA LYS A 781 50.51 30.71 -4.88
C LYS A 781 49.37 30.90 -3.88
N LYS A 782 48.87 32.14 -3.70
CA LYS A 782 47.71 32.43 -2.82
C LYS A 782 46.49 31.57 -3.13
N LEU A 783 46.20 31.38 -4.43
CA LEU A 783 45.06 30.60 -4.89
C LEU A 783 45.27 29.09 -4.70
N ILE A 784 46.49 28.61 -4.93
CA ILE A 784 46.88 27.21 -4.66
C ILE A 784 46.74 26.90 -3.16
N ASP A 785 47.27 27.79 -2.31
CA ASP A 785 47.21 27.66 -0.85
C ASP A 785 45.75 27.68 -0.37
N TYR A 786 44.90 28.54 -0.95
CA TYR A 786 43.46 28.58 -0.67
C TYR A 786 42.77 27.26 -1.02
N PHE A 787 42.96 26.72 -2.23
CA PHE A 787 42.38 25.43 -2.60
C PHE A 787 42.91 24.27 -1.74
N GLY A 788 44.16 24.36 -1.26
CA GLY A 788 44.77 23.38 -0.36
C GLY A 788 44.02 23.19 0.97
N LYS A 789 43.29 24.22 1.45
CA LYS A 789 42.53 24.18 2.71
C LYS A 789 41.35 23.20 2.69
N PHE A 790 40.86 22.80 1.51
CA PHE A 790 39.68 21.92 1.37
C PHE A 790 40.02 20.41 1.44
N GLY A 791 41.30 20.05 1.56
CA GLY A 791 41.76 18.68 1.82
C GLY A 791 41.64 17.70 0.64
N GLU A 792 41.91 16.42 0.90
CA GLU A 792 42.01 15.38 -0.15
C GLU A 792 40.68 15.12 -0.87
N LYS A 793 39.53 15.21 -0.19
CA LYS A 793 38.21 15.02 -0.82
C LYS A 793 37.96 16.01 -1.96
N PHE A 794 38.49 17.23 -1.87
CA PHE A 794 38.39 18.23 -2.94
C PHE A 794 39.25 17.85 -4.15
N LYS A 795 40.43 17.26 -3.92
CA LYS A 795 41.39 16.89 -4.96
C LYS A 795 40.94 15.71 -5.82
N VAL A 796 40.06 14.86 -5.29
CA VAL A 796 39.51 13.69 -5.98
C VAL A 796 38.02 13.84 -6.33
N ARG A 797 37.51 15.09 -6.39
CA ARG A 797 36.09 15.32 -6.71
C ARG A 797 35.77 14.86 -8.14
N GLY A 798 34.54 14.41 -8.36
CA GLY A 798 34.11 13.88 -9.67
C GLY A 798 34.07 14.93 -10.78
N GLU A 799 33.66 16.16 -10.48
CA GLU A 799 33.55 17.25 -11.47
C GLU A 799 34.85 18.08 -11.50
N GLN A 800 35.93 17.53 -12.07
CA GLN A 800 37.23 18.20 -12.23
C GLN A 800 37.75 18.19 -13.67
N GLY A 801 38.67 19.10 -13.97
CA GLY A 801 39.44 19.11 -15.21
C GLY A 801 40.69 18.21 -15.14
N ASP A 802 41.69 18.51 -15.96
CA ASP A 802 42.94 17.74 -16.05
C ASP A 802 43.77 17.86 -14.76
N ASN A 803 43.65 18.99 -14.06
CA ASN A 803 44.21 19.18 -12.72
C ASN A 803 43.11 19.32 -11.68
N TRP A 804 43.43 18.95 -10.44
CA TRP A 804 42.50 19.00 -9.31
C TRP A 804 41.96 20.40 -9.00
N PHE A 805 42.68 21.48 -9.35
CA PHE A 805 42.19 22.85 -9.21
C PHE A 805 41.36 23.33 -10.40
N ASN A 806 41.22 22.53 -11.48
CA ASN A 806 40.45 22.93 -12.66
C ASN A 806 38.97 22.56 -12.55
N LEU A 807 38.12 23.47 -13.02
CA LEU A 807 36.72 23.17 -13.31
C LEU A 807 36.63 22.18 -14.48
N ARG A 808 35.55 21.40 -14.54
CA ARG A 808 35.26 20.51 -15.68
C ARG A 808 35.22 21.31 -16.98
N ASN A 809 35.59 20.65 -18.08
CA ASN A 809 35.57 21.26 -19.41
C ASN A 809 34.16 21.78 -19.79
N CYS A 810 34.08 23.06 -20.15
CA CYS A 810 32.87 23.72 -20.62
C CYS A 810 33.07 24.18 -22.07
N ALA A 811 32.51 23.41 -23.02
CA ALA A 811 32.70 23.65 -24.46
C ALA A 811 32.15 25.00 -24.97
N TYR A 812 31.30 25.66 -24.18
CA TYR A 812 30.58 26.88 -24.54
C TYR A 812 30.90 28.05 -23.60
N ILE A 813 32.10 28.07 -23.01
CA ILE A 813 32.50 29.10 -22.02
C ILE A 813 32.37 30.55 -22.54
N ASN A 814 32.50 30.78 -23.85
CA ASN A 814 32.35 32.11 -24.45
C ASN A 814 30.88 32.59 -24.47
N ILE A 815 29.90 31.69 -24.42
CA ILE A 815 28.48 32.04 -24.44
C ILE A 815 28.12 32.85 -23.18
N PHE A 816 28.76 32.60 -22.05
CA PHE A 816 28.53 33.37 -20.82
C PHE A 816 28.77 34.87 -21.00
N LYS A 817 29.65 35.28 -21.93
CA LYS A 817 29.95 36.69 -22.19
C LYS A 817 29.05 37.33 -23.25
N GLN A 818 28.19 36.54 -23.90
CA GLN A 818 27.29 37.01 -24.94
C GLN A 818 25.89 37.29 -24.38
N PRO A 819 25.06 38.09 -25.09
CA PRO A 819 23.65 38.22 -24.75
C PRO A 819 22.96 36.86 -24.67
N LYS A 820 22.24 36.64 -23.57
CA LYS A 820 21.63 35.34 -23.25
C LYS A 820 20.46 35.48 -22.27
N ILE A 821 19.59 34.48 -22.23
CA ILE A 821 18.56 34.37 -21.20
C ILE A 821 19.08 33.42 -20.12
N ILE A 822 19.02 33.84 -18.86
CA ILE A 822 19.35 33.04 -17.69
C ILE A 822 18.05 32.69 -16.97
N TYR A 823 17.90 31.43 -16.55
CA TYR A 823 16.72 30.99 -15.80
C TYR A 823 17.06 30.00 -14.69
N ALA A 824 16.28 30.02 -13.60
CA ALA A 824 16.49 29.16 -12.45
C ALA A 824 15.96 27.73 -12.67
N ASP A 825 16.66 26.71 -12.16
CA ASP A 825 16.21 25.31 -12.21
C ASP A 825 14.93 25.11 -11.39
N ILE A 826 14.91 25.60 -10.15
CA ILE A 826 13.81 25.41 -9.20
C ILE A 826 13.16 26.76 -8.90
N VAL A 827 11.85 26.86 -9.14
CA VAL A 827 11.05 28.05 -8.88
C VAL A 827 9.74 27.70 -8.20
N GLN A 828 9.11 28.67 -7.54
CA GLN A 828 7.76 28.55 -7.01
C GLN A 828 6.77 29.23 -7.95
N ASN A 829 5.73 28.51 -8.35
CA ASN A 829 4.60 28.91 -9.18
C ASN A 829 4.91 29.32 -10.63
N GLN A 830 5.87 30.21 -10.87
CA GLN A 830 6.14 30.80 -12.18
C GLN A 830 7.62 30.76 -12.52
N GLY A 831 7.90 30.64 -13.82
CA GLY A 831 9.25 30.71 -14.37
C GLY A 831 9.93 32.05 -14.06
N ARG A 832 11.25 32.04 -13.91
CA ARG A 832 12.07 33.22 -13.65
C ARG A 832 13.13 33.34 -14.74
N PHE A 833 12.87 34.19 -15.73
CA PHE A 833 13.75 34.38 -16.87
C PHE A 833 14.29 35.81 -16.89
N TYR A 834 15.60 35.94 -17.04
CA TYR A 834 16.30 37.21 -17.09
C TYR A 834 17.16 37.28 -18.34
N TYR A 835 17.01 38.36 -19.11
CA TYR A 835 17.87 38.63 -20.26
C TYR A 835 19.12 39.39 -19.79
N ASP A 836 20.27 38.74 -19.91
CA ASP A 836 21.57 39.28 -19.51
C ASP A 836 22.38 39.75 -20.72
N GLU A 837 22.85 41.00 -20.66
CA GLU A 837 23.80 41.59 -21.60
C GLU A 837 25.16 41.90 -20.94
N ASN A 838 25.30 41.64 -19.64
CA ASN A 838 26.48 42.04 -18.88
C ASN A 838 27.54 40.94 -18.79
N GLY A 839 27.27 39.74 -19.30
CA GLY A 839 28.25 38.67 -19.43
C GLY A 839 28.52 37.88 -18.15
N TYR A 840 27.55 37.81 -17.22
CA TYR A 840 27.71 37.09 -15.95
C TYR A 840 27.75 35.57 -16.16
N PHE A 841 28.52 34.88 -15.32
CA PHE A 841 28.55 33.42 -15.26
C PHE A 841 27.35 32.91 -14.44
N THR A 842 27.04 31.62 -14.57
CA THR A 842 26.04 30.95 -13.72
C THR A 842 26.55 29.59 -13.25
N ASN A 843 26.00 29.07 -12.15
CA ASN A 843 26.27 27.69 -11.70
C ASN A 843 25.15 26.71 -12.12
N ASP A 844 25.30 25.45 -11.77
CA ASP A 844 24.35 24.35 -12.05
C ASP A 844 22.91 24.52 -11.51
N THR A 845 22.67 25.53 -10.66
CA THR A 845 21.32 25.89 -10.20
C THR A 845 20.58 26.85 -11.16
N ALA A 846 21.24 27.31 -12.23
CA ALA A 846 20.66 28.09 -13.30
C ALA A 846 21.12 27.58 -14.68
N PHE A 847 20.28 27.82 -15.68
CA PHE A 847 20.47 27.41 -17.06
C PHE A 847 20.48 28.62 -17.99
N ILE A 848 20.94 28.39 -19.22
CA ILE A 848 21.14 29.44 -20.23
C ILE A 848 20.42 29.05 -21.52
N ILE A 849 19.72 30.03 -22.11
CA ILE A 849 19.24 29.99 -23.48
C ILE A 849 20.02 31.05 -24.26
N HIS A 850 20.67 30.62 -25.35
CA HIS A 850 21.45 31.51 -26.21
C HIS A 850 20.99 31.37 -27.66
N GLY A 851 20.88 32.48 -28.37
CA GLY A 851 20.45 32.52 -29.77
C GLY A 851 20.84 33.83 -30.42
N LYS A 852 20.70 33.92 -31.75
CA LYS A 852 21.11 35.11 -32.51
C LYS A 852 20.05 36.22 -32.56
N ARG A 853 18.77 35.85 -32.41
CA ARG A 853 17.61 36.76 -32.54
C ARG A 853 16.53 36.44 -31.49
N HIS A 854 15.56 37.34 -31.35
CA HIS A 854 14.33 37.16 -30.57
C HIS A 854 14.51 36.97 -29.05
N LEU A 855 15.72 37.14 -28.47
CA LEU A 855 15.96 36.83 -27.06
C LEU A 855 15.12 37.69 -26.10
N LYS A 856 14.89 38.97 -26.41
CA LYS A 856 14.04 39.84 -25.58
C LYS A 856 12.57 39.45 -25.71
N TYR A 857 12.11 39.16 -26.93
CA TYR A 857 10.77 38.62 -27.17
C TYR A 857 10.54 37.33 -26.37
N LEU A 858 11.45 36.35 -26.50
CA LEU A 858 11.39 35.08 -25.76
C LEU A 858 11.41 35.30 -24.24
N THR A 859 12.16 36.28 -23.75
CA THR A 859 12.15 36.65 -22.32
C THR A 859 10.78 37.15 -21.88
N GLY A 860 10.09 37.92 -22.72
CA GLY A 860 8.70 38.34 -22.50
C GLY A 860 7.75 37.14 -22.45
N VAL A 861 7.82 36.25 -23.44
CA VAL A 861 6.94 35.08 -23.51
C VAL A 861 7.18 34.11 -22.37
N LEU A 862 8.43 33.77 -22.06
CA LEU A 862 8.77 32.78 -21.03
C LEU A 862 8.40 33.24 -19.62
N ASN A 863 8.36 34.55 -19.36
CA ASN A 863 7.86 35.11 -18.10
C ASN A 863 6.34 35.32 -18.07
N SER A 864 5.62 35.07 -19.16
CA SER A 864 4.17 35.27 -19.22
C SER A 864 3.39 34.27 -18.37
N ARG A 865 2.17 34.64 -17.99
CA ARG A 865 1.25 33.77 -17.26
C ARG A 865 0.90 32.53 -18.07
N ILE A 866 0.66 32.68 -19.37
CA ILE A 866 0.34 31.53 -20.24
C ILE A 866 1.50 30.57 -20.42
N ALA A 867 2.75 31.05 -20.52
CA ALA A 867 3.90 30.16 -20.60
C ALA A 867 4.09 29.36 -19.30
N SER A 868 3.90 30.00 -18.14
CA SER A 868 3.93 29.30 -16.85
C SER A 868 2.77 28.31 -16.70
N PHE A 869 1.56 28.70 -17.10
CA PHE A 869 0.38 27.84 -17.13
C PHE A 869 0.59 26.62 -18.03
N ALA A 870 1.04 26.84 -19.27
CA ALA A 870 1.28 25.79 -20.25
C ALA A 870 2.38 24.84 -19.79
N TYR A 871 3.51 25.39 -19.33
CA TYR A 871 4.60 24.58 -18.81
C TYR A 871 4.13 23.72 -17.63
N ARG A 872 3.42 24.31 -16.67
CA ARG A 872 2.92 23.61 -15.49
C ARG A 872 1.94 22.49 -15.84
N ASN A 873 0.93 22.77 -16.65
CA ASN A 873 -0.16 21.82 -16.93
C ASN A 873 0.22 20.76 -17.96
N PHE A 874 1.07 21.07 -18.95
CA PHE A 874 1.27 20.23 -20.13
C PHE A 874 2.68 19.67 -20.30
N TYR A 875 3.71 20.40 -19.87
CA TYR A 875 5.09 20.09 -20.25
C TYR A 875 6.02 19.75 -19.08
N SER A 876 5.65 20.12 -17.85
CA SER A 876 6.49 19.89 -16.68
C SER A 876 6.53 18.40 -16.33
N GLY A 877 7.74 17.87 -16.15
CA GLY A 877 7.92 16.45 -15.81
C GLY A 877 7.86 16.13 -14.31
N LEU A 878 8.05 17.12 -13.43
CA LEU A 878 8.20 16.92 -11.99
C LEU A 878 7.75 18.18 -11.20
N PHE A 879 6.85 17.98 -10.25
CA PHE A 879 6.51 18.94 -9.20
C PHE A 879 7.32 18.65 -7.92
N LEU A 880 7.58 19.69 -7.14
CA LEU A 880 8.21 19.64 -5.82
C LEU A 880 7.24 20.24 -4.80
N GLY A 881 6.41 19.40 -4.17
CA GLY A 881 5.32 19.84 -3.31
C GLY A 881 4.23 20.60 -4.10
N GLU A 882 3.49 21.48 -3.43
CA GLU A 882 2.30 22.15 -4.01
C GLU A 882 2.61 23.18 -5.10
N SER A 883 3.76 23.87 -5.02
CA SER A 883 4.08 25.02 -5.87
C SER A 883 5.46 24.98 -6.52
N GLY A 884 6.33 24.06 -6.12
CA GLY A 884 7.67 23.95 -6.67
C GLY A 884 7.66 23.32 -8.06
N VAL A 885 8.28 23.99 -9.02
CA VAL A 885 8.39 23.51 -10.41
C VAL A 885 9.85 23.49 -10.82
N ARG A 886 10.28 22.40 -11.47
CA ARG A 886 11.61 22.32 -12.09
C ARG A 886 11.58 22.65 -13.57
N TYR A 887 12.36 23.64 -13.98
CA TYR A 887 12.57 24.02 -15.37
C TYR A 887 13.81 23.32 -15.93
N LYS A 888 13.65 22.06 -16.38
CA LYS A 888 14.71 21.33 -17.07
C LYS A 888 14.65 21.60 -18.58
N LYS A 889 15.80 21.61 -19.24
CA LYS A 889 15.91 21.92 -20.67
C LYS A 889 15.09 20.95 -21.55
N GLU A 890 14.99 19.68 -21.15
CA GLU A 890 14.31 18.62 -21.89
C GLU A 890 12.79 18.84 -21.96
N PHE A 891 12.24 19.50 -20.93
CA PHE A 891 10.82 19.85 -20.85
C PHE A 891 10.57 21.25 -21.40
N LEU A 892 11.39 22.23 -21.01
CA LEU A 892 11.21 23.61 -21.45
C LEU A 892 11.39 23.75 -22.97
N GLY A 893 12.29 22.97 -23.56
CA GLY A 893 12.49 22.92 -25.00
C GLY A 893 11.26 22.47 -25.79
N LYS A 894 10.35 21.71 -25.17
CA LYS A 894 9.11 21.24 -25.81
C LYS A 894 7.99 22.28 -25.80
N LEU A 895 8.11 23.35 -25.02
CA LEU A 895 7.08 24.39 -24.89
C LEU A 895 6.85 25.09 -26.23
N PRO A 896 5.61 25.07 -26.80
CA PRO A 896 5.31 25.79 -28.03
C PRO A 896 5.20 27.31 -27.80
N ILE A 897 5.95 28.08 -28.56
CA ILE A 897 6.01 29.54 -28.51
C ILE A 897 5.59 30.12 -29.88
N PRO A 898 4.66 31.09 -29.93
CA PRO A 898 4.16 31.65 -31.18
C PRO A 898 5.22 32.55 -31.81
N TYR A 899 5.26 32.56 -33.14
CA TYR A 899 6.05 33.52 -33.89
C TYR A 899 5.26 34.84 -33.99
N PRO A 900 5.83 35.97 -33.52
CA PRO A 900 5.19 37.26 -33.64
C PRO A 900 5.36 37.83 -35.06
N ASP A 901 4.46 38.73 -35.46
CA ASP A 901 4.78 39.67 -36.53
C ASP A 901 5.80 40.73 -36.03
N GLU A 902 6.49 41.41 -36.95
CA GLU A 902 7.55 42.37 -36.62
C GLU A 902 7.07 43.52 -35.71
N LYS A 903 5.82 43.98 -35.87
CA LYS A 903 5.25 45.07 -35.06
C LYS A 903 4.99 44.59 -33.63
N THR A 904 4.45 43.39 -33.47
CA THR A 904 4.16 42.78 -32.18
C THR A 904 5.45 42.42 -31.44
N GLU A 905 6.43 41.88 -32.15
CA GLU A 905 7.77 41.60 -31.61
C GLU A 905 8.40 42.88 -31.03
N ASN A 906 8.51 43.93 -31.86
CA ASN A 906 9.10 45.20 -31.45
C ASN A 906 8.40 45.82 -30.23
N LYS A 907 7.07 45.69 -30.14
CA LYS A 907 6.32 46.17 -28.95
C LYS A 907 6.69 45.39 -27.70
N ILE A 908 6.73 44.05 -27.76
CA ILE A 908 7.08 43.22 -26.61
C ILE A 908 8.52 43.48 -26.19
N GLU A 909 9.46 43.51 -27.14
CA GLU A 909 10.87 43.79 -26.85
C GLU A 909 11.08 45.18 -26.23
N PHE A 910 10.32 46.18 -26.68
CA PHE A 910 10.33 47.51 -26.09
C PHE A 910 9.86 47.48 -24.63
N ILE A 911 8.73 46.82 -24.34
CA ILE A 911 8.21 46.71 -22.96
C ILE A 911 9.20 45.94 -22.07
N VAL A 912 9.74 44.82 -22.55
CA VAL A 912 10.78 44.05 -21.84
C VAL A 912 11.99 44.94 -21.52
N THR A 913 12.43 45.76 -22.48
CA THR A 913 13.53 46.71 -22.26
C THR A 913 13.20 47.73 -21.16
N GLN A 914 11.95 48.23 -21.10
CA GLN A 914 11.52 49.13 -20.02
C GLN A 914 11.52 48.43 -18.65
N ILE A 915 11.02 47.20 -18.58
CA ILE A 915 11.01 46.40 -17.34
C ILE A 915 12.44 46.16 -16.85
N LEU A 916 13.35 45.72 -17.75
CA LEU A 916 14.74 45.46 -17.42
C LEU A 916 15.45 46.73 -16.93
N LYS A 917 15.20 47.88 -17.58
CA LYS A 917 15.78 49.17 -17.15
C LYS A 917 15.28 49.57 -15.76
N ALA A 918 13.97 49.51 -15.54
CA ALA A 918 13.36 49.85 -14.25
C ALA A 918 13.89 48.97 -13.11
N LYS A 919 13.96 47.65 -13.31
CA LYS A 919 14.49 46.71 -12.31
C LYS A 919 16.00 46.81 -12.12
N LYS A 920 16.75 47.31 -13.11
CA LYS A 920 18.18 47.60 -12.97
C LYS A 920 18.42 48.82 -12.09
N GLU A 921 17.58 49.84 -12.18
CA GLU A 921 17.65 51.05 -11.32
C GLU A 921 17.20 50.74 -9.88
N ASN A 922 16.10 49.99 -9.73
CA ASN A 922 15.64 49.51 -8.44
C ASN A 922 14.96 48.13 -8.60
N LEU A 923 15.59 47.09 -8.03
CA LEU A 923 15.12 45.71 -8.09
C LEU A 923 13.70 45.52 -7.54
N SER A 924 13.25 46.39 -6.63
CA SER A 924 11.90 46.35 -6.03
C SER A 924 10.84 47.11 -6.82
N THR A 925 11.17 47.65 -8.00
CA THR A 925 10.20 48.37 -8.84
C THR A 925 9.08 47.44 -9.28
N ASP A 926 7.83 47.85 -9.03
CA ASP A 926 6.66 47.13 -9.51
C ASP A 926 6.49 47.31 -11.03
N THR A 927 6.59 46.21 -11.75
CA THR A 927 6.43 46.15 -13.21
C THR A 927 5.19 45.38 -13.64
N SER A 928 4.31 45.03 -12.70
CA SER A 928 3.10 44.23 -12.91
C SER A 928 2.23 44.75 -14.07
N VAL A 929 2.05 46.07 -14.17
CA VAL A 929 1.28 46.70 -15.26
C VAL A 929 1.92 46.50 -16.63
N LEU A 930 3.25 46.56 -16.72
CA LEU A 930 3.97 46.33 -17.98
C LEU A 930 3.95 44.85 -18.36
N GLU A 931 4.09 43.98 -17.36
CA GLU A 931 4.00 42.52 -17.55
C GLU A 931 2.59 42.11 -18.00
N ALA A 932 1.53 42.69 -17.45
CA ALA A 932 0.15 42.45 -17.88
C ALA A 932 -0.10 42.90 -19.33
N LYS A 933 0.58 43.96 -19.80
CA LYS A 933 0.54 44.36 -21.22
C LYS A 933 1.20 43.33 -22.12
N ILE A 934 2.31 42.72 -21.67
CA ILE A 934 2.96 41.61 -22.37
C ILE A 934 2.01 40.39 -22.40
N ASP A 935 1.43 40.02 -21.26
CA ASP A 935 0.48 38.90 -21.17
C ASP A 935 -0.68 39.08 -22.16
N LYS A 936 -1.29 40.26 -22.22
CA LYS A 936 -2.38 40.55 -23.17
C LYS A 936 -1.95 40.35 -24.64
N LEU A 937 -0.79 40.88 -25.03
CA LEU A 937 -0.27 40.71 -26.40
C LEU A 937 -0.01 39.23 -26.72
N ILE A 938 0.45 38.45 -25.76
CA ILE A 938 0.71 37.02 -25.95
C ILE A 938 -0.60 36.23 -26.01
N TYR A 939 -1.61 36.56 -25.20
CA TYR A 939 -2.93 35.94 -25.28
C TYR A 939 -3.56 36.15 -26.66
N GLU A 940 -3.40 37.35 -27.25
CA GLU A 940 -3.82 37.65 -28.62
C GLU A 940 -3.08 36.79 -29.65
N LEU A 941 -1.76 36.57 -29.49
CA LEU A 941 -0.98 35.69 -30.38
C LEU A 941 -1.44 34.22 -30.34
N TYR A 942 -1.91 33.73 -29.18
CA TYR A 942 -2.49 32.39 -29.06
C TYR A 942 -3.99 32.33 -29.41
N GLY A 943 -4.64 33.48 -29.62
CA GLY A 943 -6.08 33.54 -29.93
C GLY A 943 -6.98 33.11 -28.77
N LEU A 944 -6.62 33.46 -27.53
CA LEU A 944 -7.43 33.12 -26.36
C LEU A 944 -8.68 34.00 -26.21
N THR A 945 -9.78 33.41 -25.74
CA THR A 945 -11.02 34.12 -25.36
C THR A 945 -10.93 34.68 -23.93
N GLU A 946 -11.85 35.56 -23.54
CA GLU A 946 -11.90 36.09 -22.18
C GLU A 946 -12.11 35.00 -21.12
N GLU A 947 -12.91 33.96 -21.41
CA GLU A 947 -13.08 32.85 -20.46
C GLU A 947 -11.80 32.02 -20.32
N GLU A 948 -11.10 31.76 -21.43
CA GLU A 948 -9.83 31.04 -21.42
C GLU A 948 -8.73 31.83 -20.69
N ILE A 949 -8.71 33.16 -20.84
CA ILE A 949 -7.80 34.04 -20.11
C ILE A 949 -8.06 33.93 -18.60
N LYS A 950 -9.31 33.96 -18.14
CA LYS A 950 -9.63 33.77 -16.71
C LYS A 950 -9.10 32.44 -16.18
N ILE A 951 -9.21 31.36 -16.96
CA ILE A 951 -8.65 30.05 -16.60
C ILE A 951 -7.12 30.12 -16.47
N VAL A 952 -6.43 30.76 -17.41
CA VAL A 952 -4.97 30.92 -17.37
C VAL A 952 -4.52 31.77 -16.16
N GLU A 953 -5.30 32.78 -15.81
CA GLU A 953 -5.01 33.69 -14.70
C GLU A 953 -5.43 33.16 -13.33
N GLY A 954 -6.24 32.09 -13.30
CA GLY A 954 -6.77 31.49 -12.07
C GLY A 954 -7.86 32.34 -11.41
N ILE A 955 -8.66 33.05 -12.22
CA ILE A 955 -9.78 33.94 -11.81
C ILE A 955 -11.11 33.20 -11.88
#